data_AF-A0A9C9XRC8-F1
#
_entry.id   AF-A0A9C9XRC8-F1
#
_cell.length_a   1.000
_cell.length_b   1.000
_cell.length_c   1.000
_cell.angle_alpha   90.00
_cell.angle_beta   90.00
_cell.angle_gamma   90.00
#
_symmetry.space_group_name_H-M   'P 1'
#
loop_
_entity.id
_entity.type
_entity.pdbx_description
1 polymer ?
#
loop_
_entity_poly.entity_id
_entity_poly.type
_entity_poly.pdbx_seq_one_letter_code
_entity_poly.pdbx_strand_id
1 'polypeptide(L)'
;MAKRKKRRNRTSQAAQVEAVLGGRVRLTPLELIRLIHRVNPSGESLAASRRAERYRLKARLQSLLLREHGESLVVEQDRDDPRVISLRLKHFDEDACHALLPELEDDARSLAQRMLDEGADDRSPLAGPAAGEDAPARPADRDRGQPANDARYSRAELLALARQALEEYDFEQCERFLRQACRQAGGDPEPCRALLELYLDHLAAYDRAVELGREMERRVRKDEGVRGLLALAYARAGQPEEAVRLLARKLPPRGSEACLYAGLAFADRGDLDQAMLCYHRLQPGDLPDLQDKVRQLAGRIEDLRAEQARPLLEAMEEAYQAGDLEGAQRLAEELLRQDPGRQEARRIRDLCHRRRQEEKVEQLLARADGAHARGDHRREAELLRRIMEEQGRDQALEKRLRRALEKAEEQDARKAAAEVQRQLEQGRLRAGLQGFLDLPRRYRQEVAAGSNCSLLSAVEQILETRSAYKPGRIVEAVMALAEAEERLDAGEDPDAVLGLLDGHARILAPVREAALLRSRALERLQELEQRRVRELFRAADQAVDQAETLRHCINELSRMDLAPAQEERLRGLQATLHALEQRQELEQGYASALSRRDHLAARHLARELAGRADTDTETWQEKADFHQQAMVEQWRLASFPVSRLAPAYHFFLGHNDLESRRAILVDEGRQAVAVASFDRLLALYIVDVRQQRLQRVVALQTPAALKFPEIQAVDDTLWISGEAYAVQVAPWQPDILAWHDYSMFVQQDELLEEMHLFPRQGYAWLNVRSQDHRETIIVVNMATRQVERRFPSRAIPMRLQYEERTEVLDAPLFPPLNIRMLSPRGTVQGEMRLSGREIVCGATFHPDGNHYLLALRP
;
A
#
# COMPACT_ATOMS: atom_id res chain seq x y z
N MET A 1 -10.91 12.09 5.74
CA MET A 1 -9.89 11.16 6.30
C MET A 1 -8.47 11.25 5.68
N ALA A 2 -8.20 12.12 4.70
CA ALA A 2 -6.89 12.19 4.03
C ALA A 2 -5.76 12.93 4.83
N LYS A 3 -6.10 13.83 5.77
CA LYS A 3 -5.09 14.54 6.59
C LYS A 3 -4.47 13.69 7.72
N ARG A 4 -5.09 12.56 8.08
CA ARG A 4 -4.61 11.65 9.14
C ARG A 4 -3.61 10.60 8.63
N LYS A 5 -3.61 10.30 7.31
CA LYS A 5 -2.66 9.35 6.67
C LYS A 5 -1.26 9.95 6.46
N LYS A 6 -1.16 11.25 6.20
CA LYS A 6 0.13 11.93 5.94
C LYS A 6 1.02 12.13 7.19
N ARG A 7 0.42 12.13 8.39
CA ARG A 7 1.15 12.24 9.67
C ARG A 7 1.76 10.89 10.11
N ARG A 8 1.22 9.76 9.67
CA ARG A 8 1.65 8.41 10.07
C ARG A 8 2.92 7.93 9.33
N ASN A 9 3.17 8.40 8.10
CA ASN A 9 4.38 8.06 7.32
C ASN A 9 5.63 8.88 7.70
N ARG A 10 5.49 10.08 8.28
CA ARG A 10 6.66 10.88 8.68
C ARG A 10 7.31 10.36 9.97
N THR A 11 6.51 9.83 10.89
CA THR A 11 7.00 9.17 12.11
C THR A 11 7.72 7.86 11.81
N SER A 12 7.36 7.15 10.73
CA SER A 12 8.04 5.90 10.34
C SER A 12 9.41 6.14 9.71
N GLN A 13 9.61 7.24 8.96
CA GLN A 13 10.90 7.54 8.33
C GLN A 13 11.98 7.94 9.36
N ALA A 14 11.63 8.79 10.34
CA ALA A 14 12.57 9.17 11.40
C ALA A 14 12.95 7.96 12.28
N ALA A 15 11.96 7.14 12.66
CA ALA A 15 12.19 5.91 13.41
C ALA A 15 13.01 4.87 12.63
N GLN A 16 12.84 4.80 11.30
CA GLN A 16 13.63 3.92 10.43
C GLN A 16 15.09 4.39 10.35
N VAL A 17 15.34 5.70 10.21
CA VAL A 17 16.70 6.26 10.19
C VAL A 17 17.40 6.03 11.53
N GLU A 18 16.71 6.24 12.66
CA GLU A 18 17.28 5.95 13.98
C GLU A 18 17.54 4.45 14.21
N ALA A 19 16.67 3.57 13.73
CA ALA A 19 16.87 2.13 13.85
C ALA A 19 18.07 1.63 13.04
N VAL A 20 18.31 2.20 11.87
CA VAL A 20 19.47 1.89 11.01
C VAL A 20 20.76 2.45 11.60
N LEU A 21 20.77 3.74 11.98
CA LEU A 21 21.95 4.36 12.61
C LEU A 21 22.29 3.75 13.99
N GLY A 22 21.30 3.21 14.69
CA GLY A 22 21.48 2.48 15.96
C GLY A 22 21.85 1.01 15.79
N GLY A 23 22.08 0.52 14.57
CA GLY A 23 22.48 -0.87 14.29
C GLY A 23 21.40 -1.92 14.56
N ARG A 24 20.13 -1.51 14.77
CA ARG A 24 19.00 -2.42 15.05
C ARG A 24 18.46 -3.07 13.79
N VAL A 25 18.74 -2.48 12.63
CA VAL A 25 18.33 -2.96 11.31
C VAL A 25 19.52 -2.81 10.37
N ARG A 26 19.99 -3.92 9.80
CA ARG A 26 21.01 -3.92 8.74
C ARG A 26 20.31 -3.80 7.39
N LEU A 27 20.80 -2.90 6.54
CA LEU A 27 20.29 -2.70 5.18
C LEU A 27 21.33 -3.14 4.16
N THR A 28 20.86 -3.57 2.99
CA THR A 28 21.75 -3.75 1.83
C THR A 28 22.28 -2.40 1.34
N PRO A 29 23.43 -2.36 0.61
CA PRO A 29 23.97 -1.10 0.09
C PRO A 29 22.95 -0.28 -0.71
N LEU A 30 22.17 -0.94 -1.57
CA LEU A 30 21.15 -0.31 -2.41
C LEU A 30 19.98 0.27 -1.60
N GLU A 31 19.55 -0.42 -0.54
CA GLU A 31 18.51 0.07 0.36
C GLU A 31 18.97 1.28 1.16
N LEU A 32 20.24 1.29 1.59
CA LEU A 32 20.84 2.39 2.31
C LEU A 32 21.00 3.64 1.41
N ILE A 33 21.44 3.46 0.16
CA ILE A 33 21.47 4.52 -0.86
C ILE A 33 20.09 5.13 -1.10
N ARG A 34 19.05 4.30 -1.25
CA ARG A 34 17.66 4.77 -1.39
C ARG A 34 17.19 5.55 -0.16
N LEU A 35 17.63 5.16 1.04
CA LEU A 35 17.31 5.88 2.27
C LEU A 35 18.01 7.25 2.33
N ILE A 36 19.28 7.34 1.91
CA ILE A 36 20.06 8.59 1.80
C ILE A 36 19.35 9.57 0.85
N HIS A 37 18.88 9.11 -0.31
CA HIS A 37 18.13 9.95 -1.26
C HIS A 37 16.83 10.50 -0.69
N ARG A 38 16.11 9.73 0.14
CA ARG A 38 14.87 10.19 0.78
C ARG A 38 15.09 11.23 1.89
N VAL A 39 16.29 11.31 2.47
CA VAL A 39 16.66 12.27 3.53
C VAL A 39 17.24 13.56 2.94
N ASN A 40 17.73 13.53 1.70
CA ASN A 40 18.34 14.66 1.01
C ASN A 40 17.33 15.84 0.83
N PRO A 41 17.62 17.04 1.35
CA PRO A 41 16.67 18.15 1.37
C PRO A 41 16.52 18.93 0.04
N SER A 42 17.02 18.40 -1.09
CA SER A 42 16.99 19.06 -2.41
C SER A 42 15.56 19.33 -2.88
N GLY A 43 15.22 20.60 -3.12
CA GLY A 43 13.93 21.03 -3.69
C GLY A 43 12.81 21.39 -2.71
N GLU A 44 13.01 21.26 -1.39
CA GLU A 44 12.01 21.65 -0.38
C GLU A 44 12.34 23.01 0.28
N SER A 45 11.37 23.93 0.34
CA SER A 45 11.47 25.20 1.08
C SER A 45 11.40 24.97 2.59
N LEU A 46 12.45 24.37 3.16
CA LEU A 46 12.58 24.08 4.58
C LEU A 46 13.26 25.25 5.31
N ALA A 47 12.82 25.50 6.55
CA ALA A 47 13.49 26.40 7.48
C ALA A 47 14.94 25.97 7.71
N ALA A 48 15.84 26.95 7.89
CA ALA A 48 17.29 26.74 7.94
C ALA A 48 17.73 25.67 8.97
N SER A 49 17.10 25.64 10.15
CA SER A 49 17.39 24.67 11.21
C SER A 49 17.10 23.22 10.81
N ARG A 50 15.95 22.96 10.17
CA ARG A 50 15.58 21.61 9.71
C ARG A 50 16.39 21.15 8.51
N ARG A 51 16.85 22.09 7.68
CA ARG A 51 17.74 21.80 6.55
C ARG A 51 19.11 21.32 7.08
N ALA A 52 19.65 21.99 8.10
CA ALA A 52 20.90 21.57 8.74
C ALA A 52 20.78 20.18 9.40
N GLU A 53 19.67 19.89 10.09
CA GLU A 53 19.42 18.58 10.71
C GLU A 53 19.40 17.44 9.68
N ARG A 54 18.73 17.64 8.53
CA ARG A 54 18.69 16.64 7.45
C ARG A 54 20.05 16.42 6.79
N TYR A 55 20.86 17.47 6.62
CA TYR A 55 22.21 17.31 6.11
C TYR A 55 23.10 16.51 7.06
N ARG A 56 22.98 16.70 8.38
CA ARG A 56 23.68 15.88 9.38
C ARG A 56 23.27 14.41 9.31
N LEU A 57 21.97 14.12 9.21
CA LEU A 57 21.48 12.74 9.07
C LEU A 57 21.96 12.08 7.77
N LYS A 58 21.99 12.83 6.67
CA LYS A 58 22.53 12.38 5.39
C LYS A 58 24.01 11.98 5.54
N ALA A 59 24.83 12.84 6.15
CA ALA A 59 26.25 12.57 6.35
C ALA A 59 26.49 11.30 7.19
N ARG A 60 25.73 11.11 8.28
CA ARG A 60 25.85 9.90 9.13
C ARG A 60 25.46 8.61 8.40
N LEU A 61 24.42 8.64 7.56
CA LEU A 61 24.05 7.49 6.74
C LEU A 61 25.09 7.19 5.65
N GLN A 62 25.74 8.21 5.10
CA GLN A 62 26.85 8.07 4.15
C GLN A 62 28.09 7.48 4.83
N SER A 63 28.39 7.89 6.07
CA SER A 63 29.44 7.27 6.88
C SER A 63 29.15 5.80 7.19
N LEU A 64 27.89 5.46 7.50
CA LEU A 64 27.48 4.07 7.70
C LEU A 64 27.64 3.22 6.43
N LEU A 65 27.30 3.78 5.26
CA LEU A 65 27.45 3.11 3.97
C LEU A 65 28.92 2.76 3.67
N LEU A 66 29.83 3.71 3.92
CA LEU A 66 31.27 3.50 3.78
C LEU A 66 31.80 2.44 4.75
N ARG A 67 31.34 2.48 6.01
CA ARG A 67 31.80 1.55 7.07
C ARG A 67 31.35 0.11 6.83
N GLU A 68 30.09 -0.10 6.46
CA GLU A 68 29.53 -1.45 6.31
C GLU A 68 29.77 -2.06 4.93
N HIS A 69 29.91 -1.23 3.89
CA HIS A 69 29.90 -1.69 2.49
C HIS A 69 31.02 -1.10 1.64
N GLY A 70 32.07 -0.51 2.24
CA GLY A 70 33.19 0.13 1.56
C GLY A 70 33.84 -0.71 0.46
N GLU A 71 33.97 -2.02 0.67
CA GLU A 71 34.56 -2.95 -0.31
C GLU A 71 33.74 -3.08 -1.61
N SER A 72 32.44 -2.77 -1.56
CA SER A 72 31.53 -2.81 -2.71
C SER A 72 31.39 -1.46 -3.39
N LEU A 73 32.09 -0.43 -2.91
CA LEU A 73 31.99 0.95 -3.39
C LEU A 73 33.23 1.37 -4.18
N VAL A 74 33.03 2.34 -5.07
CA VAL A 74 34.04 3.16 -5.73
C VAL A 74 33.85 4.58 -5.21
N VAL A 75 34.93 5.20 -4.74
CA VAL A 75 34.96 6.58 -4.28
C VAL A 75 35.72 7.39 -5.31
N GLU A 76 35.07 8.40 -5.88
CA GLU A 76 35.70 9.31 -6.85
C GLU A 76 35.59 10.74 -6.33
N GLN A 77 36.63 11.54 -6.53
CA GLN A 77 36.65 12.94 -6.14
C GLN A 77 36.02 13.79 -7.25
N ASP A 78 35.17 14.74 -6.88
CA ASP A 78 34.56 15.68 -7.82
C ASP A 78 35.63 16.58 -8.46
N ARG A 79 35.49 16.87 -9.76
CA ARG A 79 36.48 17.63 -10.53
C ARG A 79 36.46 19.13 -10.22
N ASP A 80 35.33 19.66 -9.78
CA ASP A 80 35.10 21.09 -9.57
C ASP A 80 35.21 21.49 -8.08
N ASP A 81 34.97 20.56 -7.14
CA ASP A 81 35.22 20.78 -5.70
C ASP A 81 35.88 19.55 -5.05
N PRO A 82 37.18 19.60 -4.69
CA PRO A 82 37.90 18.48 -4.10
C PRO A 82 37.36 18.04 -2.73
N ARG A 83 36.46 18.82 -2.11
CA ARG A 83 35.82 18.43 -0.84
C ARG A 83 34.60 17.53 -1.05
N VAL A 84 34.15 17.35 -2.29
CA VAL A 84 33.00 16.50 -2.62
C VAL A 84 33.49 15.17 -3.20
N ILE A 85 32.91 14.08 -2.72
CA ILE A 85 33.15 12.73 -3.23
C ILE A 85 31.84 12.12 -3.73
N SER A 86 31.91 11.35 -4.82
CA SER A 86 30.83 10.49 -5.29
C SER A 86 31.06 9.06 -4.81
N LEU A 87 30.03 8.47 -4.21
CA LEU A 87 30.00 7.07 -3.79
C LEU A 87 29.18 6.28 -4.80
N ARG A 88 29.78 5.28 -5.47
CA ARG A 88 29.15 4.44 -6.49
C ARG A 88 29.34 2.96 -6.19
N LEU A 89 28.39 2.09 -6.55
CA LEU A 89 28.55 0.64 -6.38
C LEU A 89 29.36 0.05 -7.54
N LYS A 90 30.30 -0.86 -7.26
CA LYS A 90 31.23 -1.45 -8.27
C LYS A 90 30.55 -2.12 -9.47
N HIS A 91 29.29 -2.54 -9.33
CA HIS A 91 28.55 -3.30 -10.36
C HIS A 91 27.32 -2.57 -10.91
N PHE A 92 27.17 -1.26 -10.65
CA PHE A 92 26.05 -0.45 -11.16
C PHE A 92 26.56 0.88 -11.71
N ASP A 93 26.06 1.28 -12.88
CA ASP A 93 26.45 2.51 -13.61
C ASP A 93 25.72 3.78 -13.11
N GLU A 94 24.85 3.68 -12.10
CA GLU A 94 24.12 4.82 -11.54
C GLU A 94 24.92 5.51 -10.42
N ASP A 95 25.06 6.84 -10.50
CA ASP A 95 25.61 7.67 -9.42
C ASP A 95 24.76 7.52 -8.14
N ALA A 96 25.31 6.88 -7.12
CA ALA A 96 24.53 6.46 -5.97
C ALA A 96 24.35 7.56 -4.91
N CYS A 97 25.37 8.35 -4.53
CA CYS A 97 25.18 9.63 -3.82
C CYS A 97 26.47 10.48 -3.68
N HIS A 98 26.31 11.81 -3.55
CA HIS A 98 27.40 12.77 -3.26
C HIS A 98 27.51 13.08 -1.77
N ALA A 99 28.73 13.04 -1.23
CA ALA A 99 29.07 13.36 0.16
C ALA A 99 30.15 14.45 0.22
N LEU A 100 30.09 15.30 1.25
CA LEU A 100 31.18 16.21 1.58
C LEU A 100 32.16 15.48 2.49
N LEU A 101 33.40 15.30 2.04
CA LEU A 101 34.45 14.61 2.78
C LEU A 101 34.64 15.15 4.22
N PRO A 102 34.65 16.48 4.49
CA PRO A 102 34.79 16.99 5.86
C PRO A 102 33.55 16.82 6.75
N GLU A 103 32.40 16.46 6.21
CA GLU A 103 31.15 16.24 6.97
C GLU A 103 30.95 14.76 7.36
N LEU A 104 31.76 13.85 6.83
CA LEU A 104 31.75 12.44 7.21
C LEU A 104 32.34 12.22 8.61
N GLU A 105 31.86 11.21 9.34
CA GLU A 105 32.48 10.73 10.58
C GLU A 105 33.95 10.31 10.34
N ASP A 106 34.81 10.51 11.33
CA ASP A 106 36.28 10.48 11.16
C ASP A 106 36.82 9.16 10.59
N ASP A 107 36.23 8.03 10.97
CA ASP A 107 36.60 6.70 10.50
C ASP A 107 36.17 6.46 9.04
N ALA A 108 34.94 6.85 8.69
CA ALA A 108 34.44 6.80 7.32
C ALA A 108 35.19 7.77 6.40
N ARG A 109 35.59 8.94 6.90
CA ARG A 109 36.43 9.91 6.19
C ARG A 109 37.80 9.33 5.89
N SER A 110 38.42 8.70 6.89
CA SER A 110 39.73 8.05 6.74
C SER A 110 39.67 6.90 5.73
N LEU A 111 38.58 6.13 5.74
CA LEU A 111 38.34 5.05 4.77
C LEU A 111 38.13 5.59 3.35
N ALA A 112 37.32 6.64 3.18
CA ALA A 112 37.13 7.29 1.89
C ALA A 112 38.42 7.91 1.34
N GLN A 113 39.22 8.56 2.20
CA GLN A 113 40.53 9.12 1.81
C GLN A 113 41.48 8.01 1.37
N ARG A 114 41.56 6.92 2.13
CA ARG A 114 42.38 5.75 1.76
C ARG A 114 41.98 5.16 0.41
N MET A 115 40.68 5.07 0.11
CA MET A 115 40.21 4.58 -1.19
C MET A 115 40.54 5.54 -2.35
N LEU A 116 40.55 6.86 -2.10
CA LEU A 116 41.00 7.85 -3.08
C LEU A 116 42.51 7.78 -3.31
N ASP A 117 43.29 7.58 -2.25
CA ASP A 117 44.75 7.45 -2.32
C ASP A 117 45.14 6.16 -3.04
N GLU A 118 44.49 5.02 -2.73
CA GLU A 118 44.69 3.73 -3.40
C GLU A 118 44.24 3.75 -4.88
N GLY A 119 43.22 4.53 -5.23
CA GLY A 119 42.77 4.74 -6.61
C GLY A 119 43.65 5.69 -7.44
N ALA A 120 44.49 6.51 -6.78
CA ALA A 120 45.43 7.41 -7.44
C ALA A 120 46.71 6.67 -7.91
N ASP A 121 47.12 5.59 -7.24
CA ASP A 121 48.30 4.80 -7.58
C ASP A 121 48.12 3.93 -8.84
N ASP A 122 46.89 3.63 -9.25
CA ASP A 122 46.58 2.86 -10.46
C ASP A 122 46.59 3.71 -11.75
N ARG A 123 46.94 5.01 -11.63
CA ARG A 123 47.12 5.95 -12.75
C ARG A 123 48.56 6.47 -12.79
N SER A 124 49.51 5.60 -13.12
CA SER A 124 50.84 6.03 -13.56
C SER A 124 50.94 6.05 -15.10
N PRO A 125 51.33 7.18 -15.73
CA PRO A 125 51.32 7.37 -17.18
C PRO A 125 52.64 6.99 -17.87
N LEU A 126 52.53 6.33 -19.04
CA LEU A 126 53.65 6.09 -19.96
C LEU A 126 54.03 7.37 -20.73
N ALA A 127 55.15 7.98 -20.32
CA ALA A 127 56.25 8.60 -21.08
C ALA A 127 56.01 9.52 -22.33
N GLY A 128 56.19 10.84 -22.11
CA GLY A 128 57.13 11.80 -22.75
C GLY A 128 57.16 12.07 -24.28
N PRO A 129 57.96 13.04 -24.79
CA PRO A 129 58.86 14.00 -24.09
C PRO A 129 58.89 15.46 -24.65
N ALA A 130 59.62 16.33 -23.93
CA ALA A 130 60.69 17.23 -24.44
C ALA A 130 60.62 18.73 -24.02
N ALA A 131 61.76 19.14 -23.43
CA ALA A 131 62.37 20.47 -23.34
C ALA A 131 61.65 21.54 -22.48
N GLY A 132 62.29 22.23 -21.53
CA GLY A 132 63.70 22.37 -21.20
C GLY A 132 63.91 23.78 -20.63
N GLU A 133 64.49 23.83 -19.43
CA GLU A 133 65.38 24.89 -18.90
C GLU A 133 64.78 26.25 -18.44
N ASP A 134 64.73 26.37 -17.11
CA ASP A 134 65.38 27.37 -16.25
C ASP A 134 65.12 28.90 -16.38
N ALA A 135 64.72 29.41 -15.22
CA ALA A 135 64.69 30.78 -14.64
C ALA A 135 65.84 31.75 -15.06
N PRO A 136 65.78 33.09 -14.83
CA PRO A 136 65.24 33.74 -13.60
C PRO A 136 64.67 35.20 -13.66
N ALA A 137 64.07 35.58 -12.52
CA ALA A 137 63.97 36.87 -11.80
C ALA A 137 63.90 38.27 -12.51
N ARG A 138 62.96 39.09 -11.99
CA ARG A 138 62.91 40.59 -11.99
C ARG A 138 64.21 41.23 -11.42
N PRO A 139 64.52 42.55 -11.54
CA PRO A 139 63.67 43.72 -11.92
C PRO A 139 64.35 44.82 -12.81
N ALA A 140 63.57 45.88 -13.06
CA ALA A 140 63.97 47.31 -13.12
C ALA A 140 64.27 48.01 -14.46
N ASP A 141 63.56 49.14 -14.58
CA ASP A 141 63.95 50.48 -15.04
C ASP A 141 63.95 50.89 -16.53
N ARG A 142 63.03 51.84 -16.79
CA ARG A 142 63.16 53.08 -17.58
C ARG A 142 64.17 53.10 -18.74
N ASP A 143 63.68 53.46 -19.93
CA ASP A 143 63.66 54.88 -20.28
C ASP A 143 62.69 55.22 -21.42
N ARG A 144 62.23 56.48 -21.39
CA ARG A 144 61.25 57.12 -22.25
C ARG A 144 61.80 57.39 -23.66
N GLY A 145 60.93 57.23 -24.65
CA GLY A 145 61.09 57.80 -25.99
C GLY A 145 59.78 57.75 -26.78
N GLN A 146 58.98 58.82 -26.69
CA GLN A 146 57.89 59.15 -27.62
C GLN A 146 58.42 59.30 -29.07
N PRO A 147 57.60 59.32 -30.17
CA PRO A 147 56.15 59.61 -30.24
C PRO A 147 55.31 58.76 -31.25
N ALA A 148 54.00 59.06 -31.29
CA ALA A 148 53.08 58.94 -32.42
C ALA A 148 52.71 57.55 -32.98
N ASN A 149 51.57 57.01 -32.54
CA ASN A 149 50.61 56.36 -33.45
C ASN A 149 49.21 56.26 -32.81
N ASP A 150 48.37 57.29 -32.99
CA ASP A 150 46.98 57.40 -32.47
C ASP A 150 45.96 56.42 -33.11
N ALA A 151 46.44 55.33 -33.71
CA ALA A 151 45.60 54.29 -34.32
C ALA A 151 45.95 52.86 -33.86
N ARG A 152 46.77 52.69 -32.81
CA ARG A 152 47.25 51.36 -32.39
C ARG A 152 46.60 50.77 -31.14
N TYR A 153 46.01 51.59 -30.26
CA TYR A 153 45.39 51.05 -29.04
C TYR A 153 43.97 50.58 -29.31
N SER A 154 43.72 49.34 -28.94
CA SER A 154 42.38 48.79 -28.81
C SER A 154 41.62 49.51 -27.69
N ARG A 155 40.28 49.47 -27.77
CA ARG A 155 39.40 50.03 -26.73
C ARG A 155 39.72 49.50 -25.33
N ALA A 156 40.07 48.22 -25.21
CA ALA A 156 40.43 47.60 -23.93
C ALA A 156 41.73 48.18 -23.36
N GLU A 157 42.72 48.46 -24.21
CA GLU A 157 43.96 49.12 -23.81
C GLU A 157 43.71 50.57 -23.39
N LEU A 158 42.84 51.31 -24.10
CA LEU A 158 42.47 52.68 -23.71
C LEU A 158 41.78 52.73 -22.33
N LEU A 159 40.89 51.77 -22.04
CA LEU A 159 40.26 51.67 -20.71
C LEU A 159 41.26 51.28 -19.62
N ALA A 160 42.22 50.40 -19.91
CA ALA A 160 43.28 50.04 -18.97
C ALA A 160 44.21 51.24 -18.68
N LEU A 161 44.59 51.98 -19.72
CA LEU A 161 45.39 53.21 -19.60
C LEU A 161 44.62 54.31 -18.85
N ALA A 162 43.32 54.46 -19.10
CA ALA A 162 42.48 55.37 -18.35
C ALA A 162 42.40 55.01 -16.85
N ARG A 163 42.26 53.73 -16.52
CA ARG A 163 42.25 53.26 -15.13
C ARG A 163 43.60 53.52 -14.45
N GLN A 164 44.71 53.25 -15.14
CA GLN A 164 46.04 53.57 -14.63
C GLN A 164 46.21 55.09 -14.41
N ALA A 165 45.80 55.92 -15.37
CA ALA A 165 45.86 57.37 -15.24
C ALA A 165 44.98 57.88 -14.08
N LEU A 166 43.80 57.27 -13.85
CA LEU A 166 42.94 57.58 -12.71
C LEU A 166 43.60 57.21 -11.38
N GLU A 167 44.26 56.04 -11.30
CA GLU A 167 45.03 55.60 -10.12
C GLU A 167 46.23 56.51 -9.83
N GLU A 168 46.85 57.06 -10.88
CA GLU A 168 47.93 58.03 -10.80
C GLU A 168 47.43 59.48 -10.57
N TYR A 169 46.11 59.69 -10.42
CA TYR A 169 45.45 61.00 -10.29
C TYR A 169 45.68 61.96 -11.48
N ASP A 170 46.11 61.44 -12.63
CA ASP A 170 46.22 62.22 -13.87
C ASP A 170 44.87 62.26 -14.57
N PHE A 171 43.99 63.14 -14.10
CA PHE A 171 42.63 63.29 -14.62
C PHE A 171 42.60 63.79 -16.07
N GLU A 172 43.63 64.54 -16.51
CA GLU A 172 43.71 65.02 -17.90
C GLU A 172 44.03 63.88 -18.86
N GLN A 173 45.01 63.03 -18.53
CA GLN A 173 45.28 61.82 -19.31
C GLN A 173 44.11 60.84 -19.24
N CYS A 174 43.52 60.65 -18.07
CA CYS A 174 42.33 59.82 -17.90
C CYS A 174 41.17 60.30 -18.79
N GLU A 175 40.84 61.60 -18.75
CA GLU A 175 39.81 62.19 -19.62
C GLU A 175 40.16 62.00 -21.10
N ARG A 176 41.42 62.21 -21.50
CA ARG A 176 41.86 62.02 -22.90
C ARG A 176 41.67 60.58 -23.35
N PHE A 177 42.13 59.60 -22.58
CA PHE A 177 41.99 58.17 -22.90
C PHE A 177 40.50 57.75 -22.91
N LEU A 178 39.70 58.20 -21.94
CA LEU A 178 38.26 57.90 -21.89
C LEU A 178 37.48 58.55 -23.03
N ARG A 179 37.78 59.80 -23.40
CA ARG A 179 37.17 60.45 -24.59
C ARG A 179 37.52 59.71 -25.87
N GLN A 180 38.76 59.25 -26.02
CA GLN A 180 39.16 58.44 -27.17
C GLN A 180 38.44 57.09 -27.18
N ALA A 181 38.34 56.42 -26.02
CA ALA A 181 37.60 55.17 -25.86
C ALA A 181 36.09 55.35 -26.16
N CYS A 182 35.48 56.48 -25.77
CA CYS A 182 34.08 56.82 -26.09
C CYS A 182 33.86 56.95 -27.61
N ARG A 183 34.78 57.60 -28.33
CA ARG A 183 34.70 57.73 -29.80
C ARG A 183 34.83 56.39 -30.52
N GLN A 184 35.58 55.45 -29.95
CA GLN A 184 35.76 54.10 -30.49
C GLN A 184 34.68 53.09 -30.00
N ALA A 185 33.78 53.50 -29.09
CA ALA A 185 32.94 52.57 -28.35
C ALA A 185 31.89 51.83 -29.20
N GLY A 186 31.50 52.36 -30.37
CA GLY A 186 30.55 51.70 -31.28
C GLY A 186 29.20 51.33 -30.64
N GLY A 187 28.76 52.10 -29.65
CA GLY A 187 27.53 51.86 -28.88
C GLY A 187 27.69 51.12 -27.55
N ASP A 188 28.93 50.81 -27.13
CA ASP A 188 29.23 50.28 -25.80
C ASP A 188 29.18 51.39 -24.73
N PRO A 189 28.38 51.24 -23.65
CA PRO A 189 28.24 52.28 -22.63
C PRO A 189 29.42 52.39 -21.66
N GLU A 190 30.32 51.39 -21.56
CA GLU A 190 31.36 51.38 -20.52
C GLU A 190 32.29 52.62 -20.54
N PRO A 191 32.86 53.04 -21.69
CA PRO A 191 33.74 54.21 -21.70
C PRO A 191 33.01 55.52 -21.34
N CYS A 192 31.76 55.65 -21.80
CA CYS A 192 30.92 56.81 -21.50
C CYS A 192 30.51 56.86 -20.03
N ARG A 193 30.24 55.69 -19.42
CA ARG A 193 29.97 55.58 -17.99
C ARG A 193 31.19 56.00 -17.16
N ALA A 194 32.37 55.48 -17.48
CA ALA A 194 33.60 55.85 -16.80
C ALA A 194 33.93 57.35 -16.91
N LEU A 195 33.65 57.97 -18.07
CA LEU A 195 33.82 59.41 -18.25
C LEU A 195 32.80 60.23 -17.44
N LEU A 196 31.55 59.77 -17.34
CA LEU A 196 30.55 60.40 -16.46
C LEU A 196 30.92 60.27 -14.98
N GLU A 197 31.42 59.12 -14.54
CA GLU A 197 31.93 58.91 -13.18
C GLU A 197 33.10 59.86 -12.89
N LEU A 198 34.03 60.04 -13.84
CA LEU A 198 35.09 61.06 -13.72
C LEU A 198 34.52 62.47 -13.51
N TYR A 199 33.53 62.88 -14.31
CA TYR A 199 32.93 64.21 -14.18
C TYR A 199 32.12 64.40 -12.90
N LEU A 200 31.40 63.38 -12.43
CA LEU A 200 30.52 63.49 -11.25
C LEU A 200 31.29 63.33 -9.94
N ASP A 201 32.12 62.28 -9.85
CA ASP A 201 32.72 61.84 -8.59
C ASP A 201 34.08 62.50 -8.33
N HIS A 202 34.83 62.86 -9.38
CA HIS A 202 36.18 63.39 -9.23
C HIS A 202 36.30 64.87 -9.58
N LEU A 203 35.61 65.34 -10.64
CA LEU A 203 35.75 66.72 -11.12
C LEU A 203 34.58 67.65 -10.76
N ALA A 204 33.46 67.12 -10.26
CA ALA A 204 32.20 67.85 -10.03
C ALA A 204 31.76 68.74 -11.22
N ALA A 205 32.12 68.34 -12.45
CA ALA A 205 31.87 69.07 -13.68
C ALA A 205 30.51 68.70 -14.28
N TYR A 206 29.42 69.02 -13.57
CA TYR A 206 28.06 68.60 -13.94
C TYR A 206 27.62 69.09 -15.32
N ASP A 207 27.97 70.31 -15.70
CA ASP A 207 27.65 70.85 -17.03
C ASP A 207 28.36 70.07 -18.14
N ARG A 208 29.63 69.69 -17.93
CA ARG A 208 30.37 68.83 -18.88
C ARG A 208 29.76 67.43 -18.97
N ALA A 209 29.26 66.88 -17.87
CA ALA A 209 28.54 65.61 -17.88
C ALA A 209 27.22 65.70 -18.66
N VAL A 210 26.48 66.79 -18.53
CA VAL A 210 25.26 67.07 -19.31
C VAL A 210 25.58 67.23 -20.79
N GLU A 211 26.63 67.98 -21.15
CA GLU A 211 27.11 68.14 -22.52
C GLU A 211 27.50 66.80 -23.15
N LEU A 212 28.29 66.00 -22.45
CA LEU A 212 28.66 64.66 -22.88
C LEU A 212 27.41 63.81 -23.15
N GLY A 213 26.41 63.85 -22.27
CA GLY A 213 25.14 63.16 -22.46
C GLY A 213 24.40 63.56 -23.74
N ARG A 214 24.52 64.81 -24.21
CA ARG A 214 23.91 65.27 -25.46
C ARG A 214 24.62 64.71 -26.70
N GLU A 215 25.94 64.52 -26.61
CA GLU A 215 26.79 63.96 -27.68
C GLU A 215 26.67 62.44 -27.79
N MET A 216 26.27 61.74 -26.72
CA MET A 216 26.14 60.28 -26.70
C MET A 216 25.08 59.75 -27.67
N GLU A 217 25.42 58.64 -28.32
CA GLU A 217 24.49 57.85 -29.12
C GLU A 217 23.25 57.43 -28.31
N ARG A 218 22.10 57.33 -28.98
CA ARG A 218 20.82 56.95 -28.34
C ARG A 218 20.90 55.60 -27.61
N ARG A 219 21.75 54.67 -28.05
CA ARG A 219 21.93 53.35 -27.43
C ARG A 219 22.65 53.46 -26.09
N VAL A 220 23.73 54.24 -26.02
CA VAL A 220 24.50 54.50 -24.79
C VAL A 220 23.64 55.24 -23.77
N ARG A 221 22.86 56.25 -24.20
CA ARG A 221 21.91 56.96 -23.34
C ARG A 221 20.79 56.10 -22.75
N LYS A 222 20.55 54.89 -23.28
CA LYS A 222 19.55 53.97 -22.74
C LYS A 222 20.11 53.07 -21.65
N ASP A 223 21.43 52.99 -21.49
CA ASP A 223 22.06 52.24 -20.40
C ASP A 223 21.64 52.80 -19.04
N GLU A 224 21.30 51.90 -18.10
CA GLU A 224 20.75 52.31 -16.80
C GLU A 224 21.79 53.04 -15.94
N GLY A 225 23.06 52.65 -16.02
CA GLY A 225 24.15 53.31 -15.30
C GLY A 225 24.39 54.73 -15.81
N VAL A 226 24.49 54.86 -17.14
CA VAL A 226 24.63 56.17 -17.81
C VAL A 226 23.44 57.09 -17.51
N ARG A 227 22.20 56.57 -17.54
CA ARG A 227 21.00 57.36 -17.20
C ARG A 227 20.99 57.83 -15.76
N GLY A 228 21.37 56.98 -14.81
CA GLY A 228 21.44 57.35 -13.40
C GLY A 228 22.43 58.48 -13.14
N LEU A 229 23.62 58.39 -13.74
CA LEU A 229 24.66 59.42 -13.65
C LEU A 229 24.23 60.73 -14.34
N LEU A 230 23.64 60.67 -15.54
CA LEU A 230 23.11 61.86 -16.21
C LEU A 230 21.98 62.52 -15.42
N ALA A 231 21.05 61.74 -14.86
CA ALA A 231 19.97 62.29 -14.03
C ALA A 231 20.52 63.03 -12.79
N LEU A 232 21.56 62.48 -12.16
CA LEU A 232 22.25 63.14 -11.06
C LEU A 232 22.92 64.44 -11.51
N ALA A 233 23.58 64.43 -12.68
CA ALA A 233 24.17 65.64 -13.27
C ALA A 233 23.10 66.73 -13.49
N TYR A 234 21.95 66.39 -14.08
CA TYR A 234 20.84 67.34 -14.27
C TYR A 234 20.28 67.88 -12.94
N ALA A 235 20.11 67.02 -11.93
CA ALA A 235 19.62 67.45 -10.62
C ALA A 235 20.61 68.43 -9.95
N ARG A 236 21.92 68.14 -10.02
CA ARG A 236 22.98 68.99 -9.47
C ARG A 236 23.20 70.27 -10.26
N ALA A 237 22.92 70.26 -11.57
CA ALA A 237 22.93 71.45 -12.44
C ALA A 237 21.66 72.31 -12.30
N GLY A 238 20.75 72.01 -11.36
CA GLY A 238 19.55 72.80 -11.10
C GLY A 238 18.42 72.59 -12.12
N GLN A 239 18.42 71.47 -12.85
CA GLN A 239 17.40 71.10 -13.83
C GLN A 239 16.58 69.88 -13.34
N PRO A 240 15.74 70.04 -12.29
CA PRO A 240 15.06 68.91 -11.64
C PRO A 240 14.03 68.21 -12.55
N GLU A 241 13.42 68.92 -13.49
CA GLU A 241 12.47 68.35 -14.45
C GLU A 241 13.15 67.39 -15.43
N GLU A 242 14.34 67.75 -15.92
CA GLU A 242 15.16 66.91 -16.80
C GLU A 242 15.68 65.68 -16.03
N ALA A 243 16.09 65.88 -14.77
CA ALA A 243 16.51 64.80 -13.89
C ALA A 243 15.39 63.76 -13.70
N VAL A 244 14.19 64.20 -13.29
CA VAL A 244 13.05 63.30 -13.06
C VAL A 244 12.59 62.59 -14.34
N ARG A 245 12.72 63.24 -15.52
CA ARG A 245 12.38 62.64 -16.82
C ARG A 245 13.32 61.48 -17.18
N LEU A 246 14.59 61.59 -16.82
CA LEU A 246 15.59 60.56 -17.11
C LEU A 246 15.49 59.36 -16.16
N LEU A 247 14.89 59.54 -14.98
CA LEU A 247 14.73 58.48 -13.98
C LEU A 247 13.58 57.54 -14.34
N ALA A 248 13.87 56.24 -14.38
CA ALA A 248 12.87 55.19 -14.53
C ALA A 248 12.12 54.96 -13.20
N ARG A 249 11.04 54.16 -13.24
CA ARG A 249 10.28 53.78 -12.02
C ARG A 249 11.13 53.07 -10.97
N LYS A 250 12.12 52.28 -11.40
CA LYS A 250 13.12 51.66 -10.53
C LYS A 250 14.41 52.48 -10.66
N LEU A 251 14.86 53.05 -9.55
CA LEU A 251 16.02 53.92 -9.55
C LEU A 251 17.31 53.07 -9.53
N PRO A 252 18.28 53.34 -10.42
CA PRO A 252 19.65 52.86 -10.22
C PRO A 252 20.23 53.54 -8.96
N PRO A 253 21.32 53.03 -8.35
CA PRO A 253 21.87 53.59 -7.11
C PRO A 253 22.11 55.12 -7.14
N ARG A 254 22.63 55.65 -8.25
CA ARG A 254 22.81 57.11 -8.47
C ARG A 254 21.51 57.86 -8.79
N GLY A 255 20.47 57.15 -9.20
CA GLY A 255 19.15 57.70 -9.46
C GLY A 255 18.39 58.11 -8.19
N SER A 256 18.60 57.42 -7.06
CA SER A 256 18.04 57.84 -5.78
C SER A 256 18.62 59.18 -5.32
N GLU A 257 19.93 59.37 -5.51
CA GLU A 257 20.57 60.66 -5.22
C GLU A 257 19.98 61.77 -6.11
N ALA A 258 19.79 61.52 -7.40
CA ALA A 258 19.14 62.47 -8.31
C ALA A 258 17.71 62.84 -7.89
N CYS A 259 16.90 61.85 -7.47
CA CYS A 259 15.54 62.08 -6.93
C CYS A 259 15.55 62.98 -5.70
N LEU A 260 16.50 62.79 -4.78
CA LEU A 260 16.59 63.59 -3.56
C LEU A 260 16.85 65.07 -3.88
N TYR A 261 17.83 65.36 -4.73
CA TYR A 261 18.15 66.74 -5.10
C TYR A 261 17.05 67.39 -5.95
N ALA A 262 16.39 66.63 -6.83
CA ALA A 262 15.23 67.13 -7.56
C ALA A 262 14.05 67.44 -6.61
N GLY A 263 13.77 66.56 -5.65
CA GLY A 263 12.70 66.74 -4.66
C GLY A 263 12.90 67.99 -3.80
N LEU A 264 14.13 68.23 -3.33
CA LEU A 264 14.46 69.45 -2.59
C LEU A 264 14.23 70.71 -3.45
N ALA A 265 14.65 70.68 -4.72
CA ALA A 265 14.43 71.79 -5.63
C ALA A 265 12.93 72.06 -5.91
N PHE A 266 12.09 71.02 -5.99
CA PHE A 266 10.64 71.19 -6.12
C PHE A 266 10.00 71.73 -4.83
N ALA A 267 10.44 71.24 -3.66
CA ALA A 267 9.94 71.71 -2.37
C ALA A 267 10.26 73.21 -2.16
N ASP A 268 11.47 73.65 -2.51
CA ASP A 268 11.87 75.05 -2.41
C ASP A 268 11.08 75.97 -3.38
N ARG A 269 10.50 75.41 -4.45
CA ARG A 269 9.59 76.12 -5.37
C ARG A 269 8.12 76.08 -4.94
N GLY A 270 7.79 75.39 -3.85
CA GLY A 270 6.42 75.21 -3.37
C GLY A 270 5.60 74.17 -4.15
N ASP A 271 6.23 73.36 -5.01
CA ASP A 271 5.56 72.29 -5.75
C ASP A 271 5.48 71.02 -4.88
N LEU A 272 4.42 70.96 -4.06
CA LEU A 272 4.18 69.84 -3.13
C LEU A 272 4.07 68.50 -3.87
N ASP A 273 3.40 68.46 -5.01
CA ASP A 273 3.15 67.21 -5.73
C ASP A 273 4.44 66.61 -6.29
N GLN A 274 5.30 67.43 -6.90
CA GLN A 274 6.59 66.96 -7.43
C GLN A 274 7.61 66.65 -6.31
N ALA A 275 7.57 67.41 -5.21
CA ALA A 275 8.38 67.12 -4.03
C ALA A 275 8.00 65.77 -3.41
N MET A 276 6.70 65.51 -3.23
CA MET A 276 6.18 64.22 -2.75
C MET A 276 6.50 63.09 -3.72
N LEU A 277 6.38 63.30 -5.03
CA LEU A 277 6.71 62.29 -6.02
C LEU A 277 8.19 61.87 -5.91
N CYS A 278 9.09 62.84 -5.75
CA CYS A 278 10.51 62.58 -5.53
C CYS A 278 10.74 61.85 -4.20
N TYR A 279 10.13 62.31 -3.11
CA TYR A 279 10.25 61.71 -1.78
C TYR A 279 9.75 60.26 -1.75
N HIS A 280 8.60 59.96 -2.37
CA HIS A 280 8.03 58.62 -2.44
C HIS A 280 8.86 57.64 -3.27
N ARG A 281 9.67 58.14 -4.21
CA ARG A 281 10.57 57.27 -5.01
C ARG A 281 11.81 56.84 -4.22
N LEU A 282 12.18 57.54 -3.16
CA LEU A 282 13.30 57.16 -2.29
C LEU A 282 12.91 55.96 -1.43
N GLN A 283 13.69 54.88 -1.46
CA GLN A 283 13.50 53.75 -0.56
C GLN A 283 14.32 53.94 0.74
N PRO A 284 13.85 53.39 1.87
CA PRO A 284 14.62 53.37 3.11
C PRO A 284 15.95 52.65 2.89
N GLY A 285 17.07 53.35 3.14
CA GLY A 285 18.42 52.81 2.96
C GLY A 285 19.07 53.06 1.60
N ASP A 286 18.39 53.69 0.63
CA ASP A 286 18.99 54.03 -0.68
C ASP A 286 20.20 54.97 -0.55
N LEU A 287 20.17 55.89 0.42
CA LEU A 287 21.16 56.93 0.61
C LEU A 287 21.52 57.05 2.10
N PRO A 288 22.30 56.12 2.67
CA PRO A 288 22.68 56.16 4.08
C PRO A 288 23.48 57.43 4.43
N ASP A 289 24.31 57.90 3.50
CA ASP A 289 25.18 59.06 3.71
C ASP A 289 24.45 60.41 3.56
N LEU A 290 23.18 60.41 3.12
CA LEU A 290 22.39 61.64 2.86
C LEU A 290 21.07 61.70 3.66
N GLN A 291 20.95 60.95 4.76
CA GLN A 291 19.71 60.90 5.57
C GLN A 291 19.25 62.28 6.08
N ASP A 292 20.18 63.20 6.36
CA ASP A 292 19.85 64.55 6.80
C ASP A 292 19.08 65.34 5.74
N LYS A 293 19.47 65.19 4.47
CA LYS A 293 18.78 65.82 3.33
C LYS A 293 17.42 65.16 3.06
N VAL A 294 17.30 63.84 3.29
CA VAL A 294 16.01 63.15 3.20
C VAL A 294 15.03 63.68 4.27
N ARG A 295 15.50 63.87 5.51
CA ARG A 295 14.72 64.50 6.59
C ARG A 295 14.34 65.94 6.27
N GLN A 296 15.26 66.70 5.67
CA GLN A 296 14.98 68.06 5.22
C GLN A 296 13.84 68.10 4.19
N LEU A 297 13.86 67.21 3.19
CA LEU A 297 12.77 67.11 2.20
C LEU A 297 11.44 66.75 2.86
N ALA A 298 11.44 65.79 3.78
CA ALA A 298 10.23 65.41 4.52
C ALA A 298 9.62 66.59 5.30
N GLY A 299 10.45 67.36 6.02
CA GLY A 299 9.99 68.54 6.76
C GLY A 299 9.38 69.61 5.85
N ARG A 300 10.00 69.91 4.70
CA ARG A 300 9.45 70.86 3.72
C ARG A 300 8.10 70.43 3.16
N ILE A 301 7.90 69.12 2.96
CA ILE A 301 6.61 68.56 2.51
C ILE A 301 5.53 68.72 3.59
N GLU A 302 5.88 68.54 4.86
CA GLU A 302 4.93 68.72 5.98
C GLU A 302 4.49 70.19 6.12
N ASP A 303 5.41 71.13 6.01
CA ASP A 303 5.10 72.57 6.06
C ASP A 303 4.11 72.97 4.96
N LEU A 304 4.38 72.55 3.70
CA LEU A 304 3.50 72.84 2.56
C LEU A 304 2.10 72.22 2.72
N ARG A 305 1.98 71.02 3.30
CA ARG A 305 0.68 70.40 3.60
C ARG A 305 -0.10 71.16 4.66
N ALA A 306 0.58 71.66 5.69
CA ALA A 306 -0.05 72.43 6.75
C ALA A 306 -0.66 73.74 6.21
N GLU A 307 0.05 74.42 5.30
CA GLU A 307 -0.42 75.65 4.67
C GLU A 307 -1.66 75.43 3.79
N GLN A 308 -1.70 74.36 2.99
CA GLN A 308 -2.85 74.06 2.12
C GLN A 308 -4.13 73.66 2.88
N ALA A 309 -4.01 73.02 4.06
CA ALA A 309 -5.14 72.48 4.83
C ALA A 309 -5.92 73.51 5.67
N ARG A 310 -5.34 74.69 5.93
CA ARG A 310 -5.87 75.71 6.84
C ARG A 310 -7.31 76.20 6.54
N PRO A 311 -7.69 76.58 5.31
CA PRO A 311 -9.03 77.13 5.05
C PRO A 311 -10.15 76.09 5.26
N LEU A 312 -9.89 74.81 5.01
CA LEU A 312 -10.87 73.73 5.22
C LEU A 312 -11.10 73.44 6.70
N LEU A 313 -10.07 73.60 7.55
CA LEU A 313 -10.20 73.44 9.00
C LEU A 313 -11.13 74.50 9.60
N GLU A 314 -10.95 75.76 9.21
CA GLU A 314 -11.75 76.89 9.70
C GLU A 314 -13.23 76.71 9.31
N ALA A 315 -13.53 76.38 8.05
CA ALA A 315 -14.89 76.13 7.59
C ALA A 315 -15.58 74.93 8.27
N MET A 316 -14.82 73.87 8.57
CA MET A 316 -15.33 72.67 9.24
C MET A 316 -15.79 72.98 10.68
N GLU A 317 -15.02 73.77 11.43
CA GLU A 317 -15.37 74.16 12.79
C GLU A 317 -16.61 75.06 12.83
N GLU A 318 -16.72 76.01 11.90
CA GLU A 318 -17.88 76.89 11.78
C GLU A 318 -19.18 76.10 11.54
N ALA A 319 -19.17 75.14 10.61
CA ALA A 319 -20.33 74.29 10.32
C ALA A 319 -20.79 73.48 11.54
N TYR A 320 -19.85 72.97 12.35
CA TYR A 320 -20.18 72.21 13.56
C TYR A 320 -20.84 73.11 14.62
N GLN A 321 -20.34 74.34 14.81
CA GLN A 321 -20.91 75.28 15.77
C GLN A 321 -22.31 75.78 15.35
N ALA A 322 -22.57 75.89 14.05
CA ALA A 322 -23.88 76.24 13.50
C ALA A 322 -24.93 75.11 13.65
N GLY A 323 -24.53 73.91 14.09
CA GLY A 323 -25.41 72.74 14.21
C GLY A 323 -25.64 72.00 12.89
N ASP A 324 -24.98 72.38 11.80
CA ASP A 324 -25.00 71.66 10.54
C ASP A 324 -24.07 70.44 10.61
N LEU A 325 -24.57 69.36 11.22
CA LEU A 325 -23.82 68.12 11.39
C LEU A 325 -23.46 67.46 10.04
N GLU A 326 -24.27 67.67 9.00
CA GLU A 326 -23.99 67.16 7.65
C GLU A 326 -22.86 67.94 6.97
N GLY A 327 -22.90 69.28 7.01
CA GLY A 327 -21.85 70.14 6.49
C GLY A 327 -20.51 69.90 7.20
N ALA A 328 -20.53 69.86 8.53
CA ALA A 328 -19.33 69.61 9.34
C ALA A 328 -18.69 68.24 9.05
N GLN A 329 -19.50 67.18 8.94
CA GLN A 329 -18.98 65.85 8.62
C GLN A 329 -18.41 65.79 7.19
N ARG A 330 -19.08 66.42 6.22
CA ARG A 330 -18.62 66.43 4.82
C ARG A 330 -17.25 67.10 4.69
N LEU A 331 -17.07 68.25 5.34
CA LEU A 331 -15.80 68.98 5.38
C LEU A 331 -14.71 68.18 6.10
N ALA A 332 -15.04 67.53 7.21
CA ALA A 332 -14.12 66.63 7.91
C ALA A 332 -13.68 65.44 7.03
N GLU A 333 -14.59 64.84 6.27
CA GLU A 333 -14.29 63.74 5.35
C GLU A 333 -13.49 64.20 4.12
N GLU A 334 -13.71 65.43 3.65
CA GLU A 334 -12.90 66.04 2.60
C GLU A 334 -11.47 66.28 3.08
N LEU A 335 -11.30 66.81 4.28
CA LEU A 335 -9.98 67.01 4.86
C LEU A 335 -9.28 65.67 5.14
N LEU A 336 -9.99 64.66 5.64
CA LEU A 336 -9.42 63.32 5.85
C LEU A 336 -9.10 62.57 4.55
N ARG A 337 -9.72 62.94 3.42
CA ARG A 337 -9.32 62.44 2.10
C ARG A 337 -7.98 63.03 1.65
N GLN A 338 -7.71 64.28 2.00
CA GLN A 338 -6.46 64.97 1.67
C GLN A 338 -5.33 64.60 2.66
N ASP A 339 -5.64 64.56 3.95
CA ASP A 339 -4.73 64.18 5.04
C ASP A 339 -5.45 63.26 6.05
N PRO A 340 -5.34 61.92 5.88
CA PRO A 340 -5.98 60.96 6.78
C PRO A 340 -5.51 61.07 8.24
N GLY A 341 -4.33 61.67 8.49
CA GLY A 341 -3.72 61.78 9.82
C GLY A 341 -4.26 62.94 10.67
N ARG A 342 -5.03 63.86 10.07
CA ARG A 342 -5.47 65.10 10.72
C ARG A 342 -6.41 64.83 11.91
N GLN A 343 -6.01 65.23 13.12
CA GLN A 343 -6.73 64.88 14.35
C GLN A 343 -8.02 65.69 14.52
N GLU A 344 -8.00 66.94 14.08
CA GLU A 344 -9.10 67.90 14.21
C GLU A 344 -10.33 67.43 13.44
N ALA A 345 -10.15 66.97 12.19
CA ALA A 345 -11.24 66.41 11.38
C ALA A 345 -11.80 65.11 11.94
N ARG A 346 -10.96 64.22 12.50
CA ARG A 346 -11.43 63.01 13.18
C ARG A 346 -12.33 63.35 14.36
N ARG A 347 -11.93 64.32 15.18
CA ARG A 347 -12.69 64.76 16.35
C ARG A 347 -14.08 65.27 15.98
N ILE A 348 -14.18 66.16 14.97
CA ILE A 348 -15.48 66.71 14.54
C ILE A 348 -16.39 65.61 13.96
N ARG A 349 -15.85 64.72 13.14
CA ARG A 349 -16.60 63.57 12.61
C ARG A 349 -17.18 62.70 13.73
N ASP A 350 -16.39 62.39 14.75
CA ASP A 350 -16.81 61.53 15.86
C ASP A 350 -17.89 62.21 16.73
N LEU A 351 -17.82 63.55 16.89
CA LEU A 351 -18.85 64.33 17.57
C LEU A 351 -20.17 64.36 16.78
N CYS A 352 -20.12 64.55 15.45
CA CYS A 352 -21.31 64.48 14.60
C CYS A 352 -21.97 63.09 14.65
N HIS A 353 -21.16 62.02 14.64
CA HIS A 353 -21.66 60.65 14.73
C HIS A 353 -22.43 60.40 16.04
N ARG A 354 -21.88 60.87 17.18
CA ARG A 354 -22.51 60.69 18.49
C ARG A 354 -23.90 61.34 18.56
N ARG A 355 -24.03 62.59 18.10
CA ARG A 355 -25.34 63.29 18.09
C ARG A 355 -26.39 62.57 17.23
N ARG A 356 -26.01 62.06 16.06
CA ARG A 356 -26.95 61.30 15.21
C ARG A 356 -27.40 59.97 15.83
N GLN A 357 -26.50 59.29 16.55
CA GLN A 357 -26.86 58.06 17.26
C GLN A 357 -27.91 58.33 18.34
N GLU A 358 -27.80 59.44 19.06
CA GLU A 358 -28.78 59.86 20.07
C GLU A 358 -30.17 60.07 19.44
N GLU A 359 -30.27 60.86 18.36
CA GLU A 359 -31.54 61.10 17.63
C GLU A 359 -32.19 59.81 17.09
N LYS A 360 -31.37 58.89 16.57
CA LYS A 360 -31.85 57.61 16.03
C LYS A 360 -32.49 56.73 17.10
N VAL A 361 -31.93 56.74 18.31
CA VAL A 361 -32.43 55.91 19.41
C VAL A 361 -33.76 56.43 19.94
N GLU A 362 -33.92 57.74 20.05
CA GLU A 362 -35.21 58.34 20.42
C GLU A 362 -36.33 57.93 19.45
N GLN A 363 -36.06 57.94 18.14
CA GLN A 363 -37.03 57.50 17.13
C GLN A 363 -37.38 56.01 17.25
N LEU A 364 -36.40 55.15 17.57
CA LEU A 364 -36.61 53.72 17.75
C LEU A 364 -37.45 53.44 19.01
N LEU A 365 -37.21 54.16 20.12
CA LEU A 365 -37.99 54.05 21.35
C LEU A 365 -39.47 54.38 21.10
N ALA A 366 -39.75 55.50 20.42
CA ALA A 366 -41.12 55.90 20.08
C ALA A 366 -41.86 54.83 19.23
N ARG A 367 -41.15 54.15 18.32
CA ARG A 367 -41.72 53.05 17.52
C ARG A 367 -41.96 51.79 18.36
N ALA A 368 -41.08 51.47 19.30
CA ALA A 368 -41.23 50.33 20.19
C ALA A 368 -42.47 50.51 21.09
N ASP A 369 -42.71 51.73 21.58
CA ASP A 369 -43.91 52.08 22.33
C ASP A 369 -45.19 51.92 21.50
N GLY A 370 -45.16 52.34 20.23
CA GLY A 370 -46.27 52.12 19.30
C GLY A 370 -46.56 50.64 19.03
N ALA A 371 -45.55 49.77 18.98
CA ALA A 371 -45.73 48.33 18.80
C ALA A 371 -46.32 47.67 20.06
N HIS A 372 -45.86 48.09 21.24
CA HIS A 372 -46.42 47.65 22.53
C HIS A 372 -47.91 47.94 22.63
N ALA A 373 -48.32 49.17 22.30
CA ALA A 373 -49.71 49.61 22.37
C ALA A 373 -50.65 48.82 21.45
N ARG A 374 -50.15 48.30 20.32
CA ARG A 374 -50.90 47.46 19.38
C ARG A 374 -50.93 45.97 19.74
N GLY A 375 -50.25 45.56 20.81
CA GLY A 375 -50.09 44.15 21.17
C GLY A 375 -49.18 43.36 20.24
N ASP A 376 -48.39 44.03 19.39
CA ASP A 376 -47.40 43.40 18.50
C ASP A 376 -46.07 43.23 19.25
N HIS A 377 -46.05 42.24 20.14
CA HIS A 377 -44.92 41.98 21.03
C HIS A 377 -43.66 41.51 20.29
N ARG A 378 -43.81 40.93 19.09
CA ARG A 378 -42.68 40.54 18.24
C ARG A 378 -42.00 41.75 17.65
N ARG A 379 -42.79 42.70 17.12
CA ARG A 379 -42.24 43.97 16.59
C ARG A 379 -41.66 44.85 17.69
N GLU A 380 -42.27 44.86 18.88
CA GLU A 380 -41.70 45.51 20.06
C GLU A 380 -40.32 44.92 20.41
N ALA A 381 -40.19 43.59 20.48
CA ALA A 381 -38.92 42.94 20.79
C ALA A 381 -37.82 43.22 19.74
N GLU A 382 -38.15 43.26 18.46
CA GLU A 382 -37.22 43.62 17.38
C GLU A 382 -36.68 45.04 17.54
N LEU A 383 -37.56 46.00 17.83
CA LEU A 383 -37.18 47.41 17.99
C LEU A 383 -36.32 47.62 19.25
N LEU A 384 -36.64 46.93 20.35
CA LEU A 384 -35.84 46.97 21.58
C LEU A 384 -34.45 46.36 21.41
N ARG A 385 -34.29 45.28 20.62
CA ARG A 385 -32.96 44.74 20.28
C ARG A 385 -32.11 45.75 19.52
N ARG A 386 -32.68 46.42 18.52
CA ARG A 386 -31.98 47.45 17.73
C ARG A 386 -31.53 48.63 18.59
N ILE A 387 -32.32 49.02 19.58
CA ILE A 387 -31.93 50.07 20.53
C ILE A 387 -30.74 49.62 21.39
N MET A 388 -30.77 48.38 21.89
CA MET A 388 -29.67 47.82 22.68
C MET A 388 -28.37 47.64 21.87
N GLU A 389 -28.46 47.40 20.56
CA GLU A 389 -27.31 47.38 19.65
C GLU A 389 -26.66 48.76 19.51
N GLU A 390 -27.46 49.84 19.55
CA GLU A 390 -26.99 51.22 19.34
C GLU A 390 -26.50 51.91 20.61
N GLN A 391 -27.11 51.66 21.79
CA GLN A 391 -26.73 52.33 23.07
C GLN A 391 -26.03 51.41 24.08
N GLY A 392 -25.88 50.12 23.78
CA GLY A 392 -25.40 49.14 24.74
C GLY A 392 -26.50 48.65 25.70
N ARG A 393 -26.10 47.81 26.65
CA ARG A 393 -27.06 47.09 27.51
C ARG A 393 -27.55 47.96 28.66
N ASP A 394 -28.85 48.24 28.67
CA ASP A 394 -29.59 48.81 29.79
C ASP A 394 -30.50 47.74 30.42
N GLN A 395 -30.44 47.60 31.74
CA GLN A 395 -31.26 46.64 32.51
C GLN A 395 -32.76 46.89 32.36
N ALA A 396 -33.18 48.15 32.20
CA ALA A 396 -34.60 48.47 32.00
C ALA A 396 -35.10 47.97 30.64
N LEU A 397 -34.32 48.20 29.58
CA LEU A 397 -34.60 47.70 28.24
C LEU A 397 -34.54 46.17 28.16
N GLU A 398 -33.58 45.52 28.84
CA GLU A 398 -33.49 44.06 28.91
C GLU A 398 -34.74 43.43 29.54
N LYS A 399 -35.24 43.99 30.65
CA LYS A 399 -36.45 43.49 31.31
C LYS A 399 -37.68 43.65 30.43
N ARG A 400 -37.78 44.75 29.68
CA ARG A 400 -38.86 44.99 28.73
C ARG A 400 -38.79 44.03 27.54
N LEU A 401 -37.59 43.82 26.98
CA LEU A 401 -37.35 42.87 25.90
C LEU A 401 -37.75 41.44 26.31
N ARG A 402 -37.37 40.98 27.50
CA ARG A 402 -37.77 39.65 28.00
C ARG A 402 -39.28 39.48 28.05
N ARG A 403 -40.01 40.45 28.60
CA ARG A 403 -41.48 40.41 28.66
C ARG A 403 -42.14 40.41 27.28
N ALA A 404 -41.59 41.17 26.33
CA ALA A 404 -42.09 41.19 24.96
C ALA A 404 -41.84 39.83 24.26
N LEU A 405 -40.67 39.21 24.49
CA LEU A 405 -40.35 37.89 23.95
C LEU A 405 -41.25 36.80 24.55
N GLU A 406 -41.44 36.76 25.87
CA GLU A 406 -42.32 35.79 26.54
C GLU A 406 -43.75 35.85 25.98
N LYS A 407 -44.30 37.06 25.79
CA LYS A 407 -45.65 37.24 25.23
C LYS A 407 -45.73 36.88 23.74
N ALA A 408 -44.70 37.17 22.96
CA ALA A 408 -44.63 36.80 21.55
C ALA A 408 -44.56 35.26 21.38
N GLU A 409 -43.73 34.60 22.20
CA GLU A 409 -43.62 33.14 22.24
C GLU A 409 -44.94 32.47 22.63
N GLU A 410 -45.67 33.02 23.60
CA GLU A 410 -46.99 32.49 24.00
C GLU A 410 -48.02 32.61 22.86
N GLN A 411 -48.04 33.73 22.12
CA GLN A 411 -48.93 33.91 20.97
C GLN A 411 -48.57 33.00 19.80
N ASP A 412 -47.28 32.87 19.48
CA ASP A 412 -46.80 32.02 18.40
C ASP A 412 -47.06 30.53 18.71
N ALA A 413 -46.84 30.09 19.95
CA ALA A 413 -47.11 28.72 20.39
C ALA A 413 -48.61 28.36 20.31
N ARG A 414 -49.52 29.29 20.63
CA ARG A 414 -50.97 29.09 20.47
C ARG A 414 -51.38 28.95 19.01
N LYS A 415 -50.86 29.81 18.13
CA LYS A 415 -51.13 29.72 16.69
C LYS A 415 -50.59 28.43 16.10
N ALA A 416 -49.39 28.01 16.49
CA ALA A 416 -48.80 26.75 16.08
C ALA A 416 -49.64 25.55 16.57
N ALA A 417 -50.14 25.57 17.79
CA ALA A 417 -50.98 24.50 18.33
C ALA A 417 -52.28 24.32 17.51
N ALA A 418 -52.96 25.42 17.19
CA ALA A 418 -54.15 25.40 16.34
C ALA A 418 -53.85 24.89 14.92
N GLU A 419 -52.69 25.26 14.36
CA GLU A 419 -52.26 24.78 13.04
C GLU A 419 -51.97 23.28 13.04
N VAL A 420 -51.29 22.77 14.06
CA VAL A 420 -51.01 21.34 14.22
C VAL A 420 -52.31 20.54 14.29
N GLN A 421 -53.27 21.01 15.10
CA GLN A 421 -54.58 20.37 15.20
C GLN A 421 -55.28 20.31 13.85
N ARG A 422 -55.31 21.42 13.11
CA ARG A 422 -55.87 21.49 11.75
C ARG A 422 -55.18 20.51 10.78
N GLN A 423 -53.86 20.37 10.85
CA GLN A 423 -53.11 19.46 9.98
C GLN A 423 -53.40 17.99 10.27
N LEU A 424 -53.57 17.63 11.55
CA LEU A 424 -53.96 16.28 11.95
C LEU A 424 -55.39 15.95 11.49
N GLU A 425 -56.34 16.88 11.64
CA GLU A 425 -57.72 16.72 11.16
C GLU A 425 -57.82 16.57 9.64
N GLN A 426 -56.93 17.22 8.88
CA GLN A 426 -56.86 17.12 7.42
C GLN A 426 -56.12 15.87 6.91
N GLY A 427 -55.73 14.94 7.80
CA GLY A 427 -55.00 13.73 7.44
C GLY A 427 -53.54 13.95 7.01
N ARG A 428 -52.98 15.15 7.21
CA ARG A 428 -51.57 15.46 6.91
C ARG A 428 -50.66 15.03 8.06
N LEU A 429 -50.65 13.72 8.33
CA LEU A 429 -50.04 13.12 9.52
C LEU A 429 -48.58 13.53 9.73
N ARG A 430 -47.72 13.48 8.70
CA ARG A 430 -46.30 13.84 8.83
C ARG A 430 -46.09 15.30 9.25
N ALA A 431 -46.84 16.23 8.64
CA ALA A 431 -46.73 17.66 8.95
C ALA A 431 -47.28 17.95 10.36
N GLY A 432 -48.41 17.35 10.71
CA GLY A 432 -49.01 17.47 12.05
C GLY A 432 -48.10 16.91 13.14
N LEU A 433 -47.52 15.72 12.97
CA LEU A 433 -46.60 15.13 13.95
C LEU A 433 -45.29 15.93 14.10
N GLN A 434 -44.77 16.50 13.00
CA GLN A 434 -43.60 17.40 13.08
C GLN A 434 -43.92 18.67 13.86
N GLY A 435 -45.02 19.35 13.52
CA GLY A 435 -45.43 20.55 14.24
C GLY A 435 -45.77 20.26 15.71
N PHE A 436 -46.34 19.08 16.02
CA PHE A 436 -46.61 18.66 17.39
C PHE A 436 -45.34 18.58 18.24
N LEU A 437 -44.23 18.06 17.69
CA LEU A 437 -42.96 17.96 18.42
C LEU A 437 -42.35 19.32 18.78
N ASP A 438 -42.58 20.34 17.95
CA ASP A 438 -42.06 21.70 18.14
C ASP A 438 -42.87 22.52 19.16
N LEU A 439 -44.02 22.02 19.60
CA LEU A 439 -44.85 22.69 20.60
C LEU A 439 -44.28 22.50 22.02
N PRO A 440 -44.38 23.54 22.89
CA PRO A 440 -44.18 23.37 24.32
C PRO A 440 -45.15 22.35 24.92
N ARG A 441 -44.71 21.63 25.97
CA ARG A 441 -45.47 20.52 26.61
C ARG A 441 -46.93 20.86 26.91
N ARG A 442 -47.20 22.06 27.41
CA ARG A 442 -48.56 22.54 27.70
C ARG A 442 -49.46 22.50 26.46
N TYR A 443 -48.96 23.00 25.33
CA TYR A 443 -49.72 23.04 24.08
C TYR A 443 -49.80 21.67 23.40
N ARG A 444 -48.81 20.79 23.58
CA ARG A 444 -48.92 19.38 23.16
C ARG A 444 -50.02 18.64 23.88
N GLN A 445 -50.16 18.84 25.20
CA GLN A 445 -51.25 18.26 25.98
C GLN A 445 -52.62 18.76 25.49
N GLU A 446 -52.73 20.05 25.18
CA GLU A 446 -53.95 20.63 24.61
C GLU A 446 -54.30 20.01 23.24
N VAL A 447 -53.31 19.87 22.33
CA VAL A 447 -53.52 19.25 21.01
C VAL A 447 -53.80 17.75 21.11
N ALA A 448 -53.13 17.02 22.01
CA ALA A 448 -53.35 15.59 22.22
C ALA A 448 -54.74 15.30 22.81
N ALA A 449 -55.24 16.15 23.71
CA ALA A 449 -56.59 16.04 24.25
C ALA A 449 -57.69 16.35 23.21
N GLY A 450 -57.37 17.19 22.22
CA GLY A 450 -58.31 17.59 21.16
C GLY A 450 -58.25 16.77 19.86
N SER A 451 -57.36 15.78 19.76
CA SER A 451 -57.10 15.02 18.52
C SER A 451 -57.38 13.52 18.68
N ASN A 452 -57.97 12.90 17.66
CA ASN A 452 -58.22 11.46 17.61
C ASN A 452 -57.04 10.65 17.03
N CYS A 453 -55.87 11.26 16.82
CA CYS A 453 -54.72 10.61 16.23
C CYS A 453 -54.04 9.66 17.24
N SER A 454 -54.17 8.35 17.04
CA SER A 454 -53.57 7.31 17.91
C SER A 454 -52.04 7.43 18.03
N LEU A 455 -51.38 7.95 17.00
CA LEU A 455 -49.93 8.12 16.93
C LEU A 455 -49.37 9.16 17.91
N LEU A 456 -50.19 10.09 18.42
CA LEU A 456 -49.74 11.10 19.38
C LEU A 456 -49.33 10.48 20.73
N SER A 457 -49.98 9.39 21.16
CA SER A 457 -49.62 8.68 22.37
C SER A 457 -48.22 8.06 22.26
N ALA A 458 -47.91 7.45 21.11
CA ALA A 458 -46.58 6.90 20.83
C ALA A 458 -45.50 7.99 20.85
N VAL A 459 -45.79 9.17 20.27
CA VAL A 459 -44.86 10.31 20.30
C VAL A 459 -44.57 10.80 21.72
N GLU A 460 -45.60 10.94 22.58
CA GLU A 460 -45.39 11.35 23.98
C GLU A 460 -44.64 10.29 24.79
N GLN A 461 -44.93 8.99 24.63
CA GLN A 461 -44.17 7.91 25.30
C GLN A 461 -42.67 7.95 24.98
N ILE A 462 -42.32 8.26 23.73
CA ILE A 462 -40.92 8.45 23.29
C ILE A 462 -40.30 9.66 23.97
N LEU A 463 -41.01 10.79 24.00
CA LEU A 463 -40.52 12.05 24.57
C LEU A 463 -40.36 12.00 26.09
N GLU A 464 -41.24 11.31 26.80
CA GLU A 464 -41.17 11.11 28.25
C GLU A 464 -39.97 10.26 28.66
N THR A 465 -39.61 9.28 27.83
CA THR A 465 -38.50 8.36 28.14
C THR A 465 -37.15 8.90 27.64
N ARG A 466 -37.09 9.55 26.47
CA ARG A 466 -35.85 10.03 25.84
C ARG A 466 -36.05 11.27 24.96
N SER A 467 -35.72 12.45 25.50
CA SER A 467 -35.80 13.73 24.77
C SER A 467 -34.68 14.00 23.75
N ALA A 468 -33.70 13.10 23.61
CA ALA A 468 -32.47 13.35 22.83
C ALA A 468 -32.57 13.02 21.32
N TYR A 469 -33.68 12.46 20.85
CA TYR A 469 -33.84 12.10 19.44
C TYR A 469 -34.24 13.32 18.58
N LYS A 470 -33.72 13.38 17.34
CA LYS A 470 -34.11 14.43 16.40
C LYS A 470 -35.60 14.29 16.05
N PRO A 471 -36.39 15.40 16.03
CA PRO A 471 -37.83 15.34 15.78
C PRO A 471 -38.23 14.56 14.53
N GLY A 472 -37.54 14.78 13.40
CA GLY A 472 -37.82 14.05 12.16
C GLY A 472 -37.69 12.53 12.27
N ARG A 473 -36.78 12.02 13.10
CA ARG A 473 -36.62 10.57 13.32
C ARG A 473 -37.68 9.97 14.22
N ILE A 474 -38.25 10.75 15.13
CA ILE A 474 -39.40 10.33 15.94
C ILE A 474 -40.61 10.18 15.02
N VAL A 475 -40.86 11.16 14.15
CA VAL A 475 -41.95 11.08 13.17
C VAL A 475 -41.78 9.89 12.23
N GLU A 476 -40.58 9.66 11.69
CA GLU A 476 -40.30 8.49 10.85
C GLU A 476 -40.57 7.17 11.59
N ALA A 477 -40.12 7.06 12.84
CA ALA A 477 -40.33 5.86 13.64
C ALA A 477 -41.82 5.57 13.90
N VAL A 478 -42.61 6.59 14.24
CA VAL A 478 -44.04 6.43 14.54
C VAL A 478 -44.86 6.21 13.26
N MET A 479 -44.46 6.78 12.13
CA MET A 479 -45.04 6.46 10.83
C MET A 479 -44.72 5.02 10.41
N ALA A 480 -43.48 4.56 10.62
CA ALA A 480 -43.08 3.18 10.35
C ALA A 480 -43.84 2.18 11.24
N LEU A 481 -44.18 2.56 12.49
CA LEU A 481 -45.05 1.77 13.36
C LEU A 481 -46.46 1.61 12.76
N ALA A 482 -47.07 2.70 12.28
CA ALA A 482 -48.39 2.65 11.64
C ALA A 482 -48.38 1.79 10.38
N GLU A 483 -47.35 1.95 9.54
CA GLU A 483 -47.18 1.17 8.32
C GLU A 483 -46.93 -0.33 8.61
N ALA A 484 -46.14 -0.63 9.64
CA ALA A 484 -45.90 -2.01 10.06
C ALA A 484 -47.19 -2.69 10.55
N GLU A 485 -48.07 -1.95 11.24
CA GLU A 485 -49.36 -2.47 11.70
C GLU A 485 -50.28 -2.80 10.51
N GLU A 486 -50.40 -1.88 9.56
CA GLU A 486 -51.22 -2.07 8.36
C GLU A 486 -50.75 -3.27 7.51
N ARG A 487 -49.43 -3.39 7.30
CA ARG A 487 -48.85 -4.51 6.52
C ARG A 487 -49.05 -5.86 7.20
N LEU A 488 -48.90 -5.93 8.52
CA LEU A 488 -49.10 -7.17 9.26
C LEU A 488 -50.58 -7.61 9.22
N ASP A 489 -51.52 -6.66 9.35
CA ASP A 489 -52.95 -6.94 9.27
C ASP A 489 -53.40 -7.31 7.84
N ALA A 490 -52.73 -6.79 6.81
CA ALA A 490 -52.90 -7.18 5.40
C ALA A 490 -52.33 -8.58 5.08
N GLY A 491 -51.61 -9.21 6.02
CA GLY A 491 -51.01 -10.53 5.84
C GLY A 491 -49.75 -10.53 4.96
N GLU A 492 -49.05 -9.40 4.85
CA GLU A 492 -47.76 -9.32 4.17
C GLU A 492 -46.65 -10.09 4.91
N ASP A 493 -45.48 -10.17 4.28
CA ASP A 493 -44.29 -10.86 4.81
C ASP A 493 -43.88 -10.32 6.20
N PRO A 494 -43.91 -11.16 7.25
CA PRO A 494 -43.51 -10.75 8.60
C PRO A 494 -42.07 -10.23 8.69
N ASP A 495 -41.15 -10.68 7.83
CA ASP A 495 -39.77 -10.18 7.81
C ASP A 495 -39.70 -8.72 7.35
N ALA A 496 -40.53 -8.33 6.37
CA ALA A 496 -40.63 -6.94 5.94
C ALA A 496 -41.18 -6.04 7.05
N VAL A 497 -42.16 -6.54 7.82
CA VAL A 497 -42.74 -5.85 8.99
C VAL A 497 -41.69 -5.68 10.09
N LEU A 498 -40.95 -6.74 10.42
CA LEU A 498 -39.85 -6.67 11.39
C LEU A 498 -38.74 -5.72 10.94
N GLY A 499 -38.40 -5.71 9.65
CA GLY A 499 -37.43 -4.78 9.07
C GLY A 499 -37.80 -3.31 9.26
N LEU A 500 -39.08 -2.95 9.08
CA LEU A 500 -39.59 -1.61 9.34
C LEU A 500 -39.45 -1.21 10.82
N LEU A 501 -39.78 -2.12 11.74
CA LEU A 501 -39.67 -1.87 13.19
C LEU A 501 -38.22 -1.82 13.67
N ASP A 502 -37.37 -2.72 13.20
CA ASP A 502 -35.97 -2.83 13.62
C ASP A 502 -35.12 -1.64 13.15
N GLY A 503 -35.44 -1.07 11.98
CA GLY A 503 -34.86 0.20 11.51
C GLY A 503 -35.01 1.34 12.53
N HIS A 504 -36.03 1.26 13.40
CA HIS A 504 -36.36 2.26 14.41
C HIS A 504 -36.38 1.71 15.85
N ALA A 505 -35.86 0.50 16.11
CA ALA A 505 -35.97 -0.19 17.40
C ALA A 505 -35.53 0.64 18.61
N ARG A 506 -34.46 1.43 18.49
CA ARG A 506 -33.97 2.28 19.59
C ARG A 506 -34.93 3.39 19.98
N ILE A 507 -35.69 3.90 19.01
CA ILE A 507 -36.65 4.99 19.20
C ILE A 507 -37.99 4.43 19.65
N LEU A 508 -38.41 3.27 19.10
CA LEU A 508 -39.67 2.61 19.42
C LEU A 508 -39.64 1.75 20.69
N ALA A 509 -38.47 1.49 21.27
CA ALA A 509 -38.33 0.71 22.51
C ALA A 509 -39.29 1.09 23.67
N PRO A 510 -39.59 2.37 23.95
CA PRO A 510 -40.53 2.74 25.01
C PRO A 510 -42.01 2.62 24.60
N VAL A 511 -42.31 2.37 23.33
CA VAL A 511 -43.68 2.32 22.79
C VAL A 511 -44.23 0.91 22.92
N ARG A 512 -45.30 0.73 23.71
CA ARG A 512 -45.89 -0.59 24.00
C ARG A 512 -46.45 -1.27 22.75
N GLU A 513 -47.08 -0.48 21.88
CA GLU A 513 -47.72 -0.93 20.63
C GLU A 513 -46.67 -1.55 19.69
N ALA A 514 -45.48 -0.96 19.61
CA ALA A 514 -44.38 -1.49 18.81
C ALA A 514 -43.88 -2.87 19.31
N ALA A 515 -43.84 -3.06 20.63
CA ALA A 515 -43.45 -4.34 21.22
C ALA A 515 -44.49 -5.45 20.97
N LEU A 516 -45.78 -5.13 21.07
CA LEU A 516 -46.87 -6.07 20.77
C LEU A 516 -46.88 -6.46 19.29
N LEU A 517 -46.74 -5.48 18.39
CA LEU A 517 -46.70 -5.71 16.96
C LEU A 517 -45.49 -6.59 16.55
N ARG A 518 -44.33 -6.35 17.17
CA ARG A 518 -43.14 -7.18 16.99
C ARG A 518 -43.39 -8.63 17.43
N SER A 519 -44.05 -8.87 18.57
CA SER A 519 -44.40 -10.23 19.03
C SER A 519 -45.29 -10.95 18.02
N ARG A 520 -46.34 -10.28 17.53
CA ARG A 520 -47.26 -10.85 16.52
C ARG A 520 -46.53 -11.21 15.22
N ALA A 521 -45.62 -10.35 14.75
CA ALA A 521 -44.83 -10.61 13.55
C ALA A 521 -43.86 -11.78 13.74
N LEU A 522 -43.19 -11.88 14.90
CA LEU A 522 -42.30 -13.01 15.24
C LEU A 522 -43.06 -14.33 15.33
N GLU A 523 -44.23 -14.35 15.99
CA GLU A 523 -45.09 -15.53 16.07
C GLU A 523 -45.48 -16.01 14.66
N ARG A 524 -45.84 -15.07 13.77
CA ARG A 524 -46.21 -15.40 12.40
C ARG A 524 -45.04 -15.92 11.57
N LEU A 525 -43.86 -15.34 11.73
CA LEU A 525 -42.63 -15.82 11.09
C LEU A 525 -42.32 -17.26 11.54
N GLN A 526 -42.40 -17.53 12.84
CA GLN A 526 -42.16 -18.85 13.41
C GLN A 526 -43.15 -19.89 12.87
N GLU A 527 -44.43 -19.54 12.69
CA GLU A 527 -45.42 -20.42 12.06
C GLU A 527 -45.07 -20.78 10.61
N LEU A 528 -44.59 -19.81 9.82
CA LEU A 528 -44.19 -20.02 8.43
C LEU A 528 -42.93 -20.89 8.33
N GLU A 529 -41.92 -20.63 9.17
CA GLU A 529 -40.71 -21.44 9.26
C GLU A 529 -41.04 -22.89 9.61
N GLN A 530 -41.89 -23.13 10.61
CA GLN A 530 -42.33 -24.48 10.99
C GLN A 530 -43.10 -25.21 9.87
N ARG A 531 -43.83 -24.49 9.01
CA ARG A 531 -44.47 -25.09 7.83
C ARG A 531 -43.43 -25.50 6.80
N ARG A 532 -42.47 -24.62 6.49
CA ARG A 532 -41.39 -24.89 5.53
C ARG A 532 -40.49 -26.06 5.97
N VAL A 533 -40.13 -26.14 7.26
CA VAL A 533 -39.37 -27.28 7.80
C VAL A 533 -40.12 -28.60 7.56
N ARG A 534 -41.44 -28.63 7.80
CA ARG A 534 -42.25 -29.85 7.57
C ARG A 534 -42.30 -30.24 6.09
N GLU A 535 -42.42 -29.28 5.19
CA GLU A 535 -42.43 -29.52 3.75
C GLU A 535 -41.08 -30.04 3.25
N LEU A 536 -39.97 -29.47 3.74
CA LEU A 536 -38.62 -29.90 3.38
C LEU A 536 -38.30 -31.32 3.87
N PHE A 537 -38.70 -31.67 5.10
CA PHE A 537 -38.56 -33.06 5.57
C PHE A 537 -39.39 -34.02 4.72
N ARG A 538 -40.63 -33.64 4.37
CA ARG A 538 -41.50 -34.47 3.51
C ARG A 538 -40.90 -34.66 2.12
N ALA A 539 -40.32 -33.61 1.53
CA ALA A 539 -39.63 -33.69 0.25
C ALA A 539 -38.38 -34.57 0.34
N ALA A 540 -37.61 -34.47 1.44
CA ALA A 540 -36.45 -35.32 1.67
C ALA A 540 -36.83 -36.80 1.80
N ASP A 541 -37.91 -37.13 2.53
CA ASP A 541 -38.40 -38.50 2.67
C ASP A 541 -38.85 -39.11 1.32
N GLN A 542 -39.38 -38.28 0.41
CA GLN A 542 -39.78 -38.70 -0.93
C GLN A 542 -38.59 -38.87 -1.89
N ALA A 543 -37.44 -38.28 -1.56
CA ALA A 543 -36.24 -38.24 -2.38
C ALA A 543 -35.11 -39.14 -1.86
N VAL A 544 -35.43 -40.17 -1.07
CA VAL A 544 -34.45 -41.07 -0.45
C VAL A 544 -33.56 -41.80 -1.47
N ASP A 545 -34.00 -41.94 -2.72
CA ASP A 545 -33.20 -42.56 -3.80
C ASP A 545 -32.60 -41.54 -4.78
N GLN A 546 -32.77 -40.23 -4.53
CA GLN A 546 -32.34 -39.14 -5.41
C GLN A 546 -31.34 -38.22 -4.69
N ALA A 547 -30.04 -38.52 -4.86
CA ALA A 547 -28.97 -37.80 -4.17
C ALA A 547 -29.02 -36.27 -4.34
N GLU A 548 -29.32 -35.75 -5.53
CA GLU A 548 -29.37 -34.30 -5.78
C GLU A 548 -30.52 -33.61 -5.03
N THR A 549 -31.73 -34.17 -5.13
CA THR A 549 -32.93 -33.67 -4.46
C THR A 549 -32.78 -33.74 -2.94
N LEU A 550 -32.28 -34.88 -2.43
CA LEU A 550 -32.01 -35.08 -1.01
C LEU A 550 -30.94 -34.10 -0.49
N ARG A 551 -29.86 -33.87 -1.25
CA ARG A 551 -28.83 -32.87 -0.94
C ARG A 551 -29.40 -31.46 -0.87
N HIS A 552 -30.28 -31.09 -1.79
CA HIS A 552 -30.96 -29.79 -1.76
C HIS A 552 -31.79 -29.62 -0.48
N CYS A 553 -32.62 -30.61 -0.14
CA CYS A 553 -33.43 -30.57 1.08
C CYS A 553 -32.58 -30.52 2.36
N ILE A 554 -31.50 -31.30 2.44
CA ILE A 554 -30.57 -31.30 3.59
C ILE A 554 -29.89 -29.94 3.76
N ASN A 555 -29.45 -29.32 2.66
CA ASN A 555 -28.80 -28.02 2.69
C ASN A 555 -29.75 -26.91 3.18
N GLU A 556 -31.00 -26.94 2.73
CA GLU A 556 -32.01 -25.99 3.19
C GLU A 556 -32.36 -26.22 4.66
N LEU A 557 -32.54 -27.48 5.09
CA LEU A 557 -32.81 -27.82 6.49
C LEU A 557 -31.66 -27.46 7.43
N SER A 558 -30.41 -27.60 6.99
CA SER A 558 -29.21 -27.29 7.79
C SER A 558 -29.03 -25.79 8.05
N ARG A 559 -29.75 -24.93 7.33
CA ARG A 559 -29.75 -23.46 7.50
C ARG A 559 -30.85 -22.97 8.45
N MET A 560 -31.76 -23.86 8.85
CA MET A 560 -32.90 -23.51 9.70
C MET A 560 -32.63 -23.90 11.15
N ASP A 561 -33.30 -23.22 12.08
CA ASP A 561 -33.25 -23.58 13.50
C ASP A 561 -34.20 -24.77 13.75
N LEU A 562 -33.62 -25.94 14.02
CA LEU A 562 -34.33 -27.21 14.09
C LEU A 562 -34.46 -27.66 15.55
N ALA A 563 -35.61 -28.24 15.90
CA ALA A 563 -35.76 -28.88 17.20
C ALA A 563 -34.85 -30.11 17.30
N PRO A 564 -34.42 -30.55 18.50
CA PRO A 564 -33.48 -31.68 18.65
C PRO A 564 -33.91 -32.98 17.93
N ALA A 565 -35.20 -33.29 17.90
CA ALA A 565 -35.74 -34.43 17.17
C ALA A 565 -35.62 -34.30 15.63
N GLN A 566 -35.68 -33.06 15.12
CA GLN A 566 -35.48 -32.76 13.70
C GLN A 566 -33.98 -32.80 13.33
N GLU A 567 -33.09 -32.40 14.22
CA GLU A 567 -31.64 -32.52 14.02
C GLU A 567 -31.18 -33.99 13.95
N GLU A 568 -31.74 -34.85 14.81
CA GLU A 568 -31.49 -36.29 14.74
C GLU A 568 -31.98 -36.88 13.41
N ARG A 569 -33.16 -36.44 12.96
CA ARG A 569 -33.70 -36.84 11.66
C ARG A 569 -32.84 -36.37 10.48
N LEU A 570 -32.34 -35.13 10.52
CA LEU A 570 -31.43 -34.58 9.52
C LEU A 570 -30.13 -35.39 9.45
N ARG A 571 -29.58 -35.81 10.60
CA ARG A 571 -28.40 -36.71 10.64
C ARG A 571 -28.67 -38.05 9.96
N GLY A 572 -29.86 -38.63 10.13
CA GLY A 572 -30.27 -39.84 9.42
C GLY A 572 -30.30 -39.65 7.90
N LEU A 573 -30.86 -38.53 7.42
CA LEU A 573 -30.88 -38.19 5.99
C LEU A 573 -29.47 -37.94 5.44
N GLN A 574 -28.57 -37.30 6.21
CA GLN A 574 -27.17 -37.11 5.83
C GLN A 574 -26.41 -38.43 5.67
N ALA A 575 -26.61 -39.39 6.58
CA ALA A 575 -26.03 -40.73 6.45
C ALA A 575 -26.54 -41.45 5.19
N THR A 576 -27.84 -41.30 4.90
CA THR A 576 -28.48 -41.86 3.70
C THR A 576 -27.90 -41.26 2.43
N LEU A 577 -27.77 -39.92 2.36
CA LEU A 577 -27.15 -39.24 1.22
C LEU A 577 -25.70 -39.71 1.00
N HIS A 578 -24.93 -39.84 2.07
CA HIS A 578 -23.53 -40.30 1.96
C HIS A 578 -23.43 -41.72 1.38
N ALA A 579 -24.32 -42.62 1.78
CA ALA A 579 -24.36 -43.97 1.23
C ALA A 579 -24.68 -43.97 -0.27
N LEU A 580 -25.67 -43.17 -0.71
CA LEU A 580 -26.03 -43.03 -2.12
C LEU A 580 -24.88 -42.46 -2.97
N GLU A 581 -24.20 -41.45 -2.47
CA GLU A 581 -23.09 -40.80 -3.18
C GLU A 581 -21.92 -41.76 -3.38
N GLN A 582 -21.51 -42.48 -2.33
CA GLN A 582 -20.47 -43.49 -2.47
C GLN A 582 -20.86 -44.60 -3.45
N ARG A 583 -22.14 -45.02 -3.44
CA ARG A 583 -22.64 -46.00 -4.41
C ARG A 583 -22.54 -45.46 -5.83
N GLN A 584 -22.99 -44.23 -6.09
CA GLN A 584 -22.88 -43.60 -7.41
C GLN A 584 -21.43 -43.49 -7.87
N GLU A 585 -20.50 -43.13 -6.98
CA GLU A 585 -19.07 -43.08 -7.28
C GLU A 585 -18.52 -44.45 -7.69
N LEU A 586 -18.89 -45.52 -6.98
CA LEU A 586 -18.49 -46.88 -7.34
C LEU A 586 -19.09 -47.34 -8.67
N GLU A 587 -20.38 -47.06 -8.93
CA GLU A 587 -21.05 -47.37 -10.19
C GLU A 587 -20.43 -46.61 -11.38
N GLN A 588 -20.12 -45.32 -11.19
CA GLN A 588 -19.39 -44.51 -12.18
C GLN A 588 -17.97 -45.03 -12.39
N GLY A 589 -17.28 -45.41 -11.31
CA GLY A 589 -15.97 -46.05 -11.36
C GLY A 589 -16.02 -47.34 -12.17
N TYR A 590 -17.04 -48.17 -11.94
CA TYR A 590 -17.26 -49.41 -12.68
C TYR A 590 -17.49 -49.13 -14.17
N ALA A 591 -18.37 -48.20 -14.52
CA ALA A 591 -18.62 -47.79 -15.91
C ALA A 591 -17.35 -47.23 -16.58
N SER A 592 -16.56 -46.45 -15.86
CA SER A 592 -15.26 -45.93 -16.30
C SER A 592 -14.25 -47.05 -16.54
N ALA A 593 -14.16 -48.03 -15.63
CA ALA A 593 -13.31 -49.22 -15.81
C ALA A 593 -13.71 -50.04 -17.05
N LEU A 594 -15.02 -50.23 -17.27
CA LEU A 594 -15.55 -50.87 -18.48
C LEU A 594 -15.14 -50.11 -19.76
N SER A 595 -15.26 -48.78 -19.77
CA SER A 595 -14.90 -47.96 -20.94
C SER A 595 -13.41 -48.09 -21.32
N ARG A 596 -12.54 -48.28 -20.33
CA ARG A 596 -11.09 -48.51 -20.50
C ARG A 596 -10.75 -49.98 -20.78
N ARG A 597 -11.74 -50.87 -20.73
CA ARG A 597 -11.58 -52.34 -20.78
C ARG A 597 -10.64 -52.86 -19.70
N ASP A 598 -10.63 -52.20 -18.53
CA ASP A 598 -9.88 -52.63 -17.36
C ASP A 598 -10.72 -53.62 -16.55
N HIS A 599 -10.66 -54.89 -16.95
CA HIS A 599 -11.41 -55.96 -16.31
C HIS A 599 -11.02 -56.16 -14.84
N LEU A 600 -9.79 -55.80 -14.45
CA LEU A 600 -9.31 -55.97 -13.07
C LEU A 600 -9.95 -54.93 -12.15
N ALA A 601 -9.93 -53.65 -12.56
CA ALA A 601 -10.61 -52.59 -11.83
C ALA A 601 -12.13 -52.81 -11.81
N ALA A 602 -12.72 -53.22 -12.93
CA ALA A 602 -14.16 -53.49 -13.02
C ALA A 602 -14.59 -54.64 -12.10
N ARG A 603 -13.82 -55.73 -12.02
CA ARG A 603 -14.07 -56.84 -11.08
C ARG A 603 -14.00 -56.38 -9.63
N HIS A 604 -12.99 -55.58 -9.27
CA HIS A 604 -12.84 -55.06 -7.90
C HIS A 604 -14.05 -54.22 -7.49
N LEU A 605 -14.42 -53.24 -8.33
CA LEU A 605 -15.55 -52.35 -8.06
C LEU A 605 -16.88 -53.10 -8.03
N ALA A 606 -17.05 -54.13 -8.87
CA ALA A 606 -18.23 -54.99 -8.83
C ALA A 606 -18.31 -55.79 -7.51
N ARG A 607 -17.21 -56.35 -7.00
CA ARG A 607 -17.20 -57.02 -5.68
C ARG A 607 -17.45 -56.06 -4.53
N GLU A 608 -16.90 -54.86 -4.60
CA GLU A 608 -17.13 -53.82 -3.60
C GLU A 608 -18.59 -53.38 -3.57
N LEU A 609 -19.20 -53.21 -4.75
CA LEU A 609 -20.64 -52.97 -4.87
C LEU A 609 -21.44 -54.14 -4.29
N ALA A 610 -21.14 -55.40 -4.67
CA ALA A 610 -21.83 -56.58 -4.15
C ALA A 610 -21.80 -56.71 -2.61
N GLY A 611 -20.72 -56.26 -1.97
CA GLY A 611 -20.55 -56.27 -0.52
C GLY A 611 -21.35 -55.20 0.24
N ARG A 612 -22.03 -54.28 -0.47
CA ARG A 612 -22.85 -53.23 0.15
C ARG A 612 -24.31 -53.68 0.29
N ALA A 613 -24.87 -53.49 1.49
CA ALA A 613 -26.20 -53.97 1.88
C ALA A 613 -27.37 -53.36 1.09
N ASP A 614 -27.15 -52.22 0.42
CA ASP A 614 -28.13 -51.45 -0.35
C ASP A 614 -28.08 -51.74 -1.86
N THR A 615 -27.34 -52.76 -2.28
CA THR A 615 -27.18 -53.14 -3.69
C THR A 615 -27.69 -54.54 -3.98
N ASP A 616 -27.94 -54.81 -5.26
CA ASP A 616 -28.24 -56.15 -5.75
C ASP A 616 -26.95 -56.98 -5.79
N THR A 617 -26.64 -57.63 -4.66
CA THR A 617 -25.45 -58.45 -4.45
C THR A 617 -25.28 -59.52 -5.52
N GLU A 618 -26.37 -60.16 -5.96
CA GLU A 618 -26.33 -61.23 -6.96
C GLU A 618 -25.88 -60.68 -8.32
N THR A 619 -26.52 -59.60 -8.78
CA THR A 619 -26.16 -58.94 -10.05
C THR A 619 -24.71 -58.45 -10.08
N TRP A 620 -24.22 -57.86 -8.98
CA TRP A 620 -22.84 -57.35 -8.93
C TRP A 620 -21.81 -58.48 -8.81
N GLN A 621 -22.15 -59.59 -8.16
CA GLN A 621 -21.31 -60.78 -8.11
C GLN A 621 -21.17 -61.43 -9.50
N GLU A 622 -22.27 -61.57 -10.25
CA GLU A 622 -22.23 -62.06 -11.63
C GLU A 622 -21.33 -61.20 -12.53
N LYS A 623 -21.40 -59.87 -12.40
CA LYS A 623 -20.50 -58.94 -13.11
C LYS A 623 -19.04 -59.13 -12.73
N ALA A 624 -18.74 -59.38 -11.46
CA ALA A 624 -17.39 -59.68 -11.02
C ALA A 624 -16.87 -60.98 -11.65
N ASP A 625 -17.70 -62.03 -11.68
CA ASP A 625 -17.33 -63.32 -12.25
C ASP A 625 -17.15 -63.26 -13.78
N PHE A 626 -17.98 -62.47 -14.47
CA PHE A 626 -17.78 -62.16 -15.89
C PHE A 626 -16.40 -61.55 -16.17
N HIS A 627 -15.98 -60.57 -15.37
CA HIS A 627 -14.65 -59.95 -15.53
C HIS A 627 -13.50 -60.87 -15.14
N GLN A 628 -13.70 -61.75 -14.16
CA GLN A 628 -12.75 -62.81 -13.84
C GLN A 628 -12.50 -63.70 -15.06
N GLN A 629 -13.57 -64.15 -15.72
CA GLN A 629 -13.46 -65.00 -16.90
C GLN A 629 -12.79 -64.27 -18.07
N ALA A 630 -13.18 -63.01 -18.33
CA ALA A 630 -12.55 -62.19 -19.37
C ALA A 630 -11.03 -62.01 -19.15
N MET A 631 -10.59 -61.82 -17.91
CA MET A 631 -9.17 -61.76 -17.57
C MET A 631 -8.44 -63.08 -17.85
N VAL A 632 -9.06 -64.21 -17.46
CA VAL A 632 -8.49 -65.53 -17.74
C VAL A 632 -8.35 -65.73 -19.25
N GLU A 633 -9.35 -65.38 -20.05
CA GLU A 633 -9.29 -65.50 -21.52
C GLU A 633 -8.24 -64.57 -22.15
N GLN A 634 -8.10 -63.35 -21.64
CA GLN A 634 -7.16 -62.36 -22.19
C GLN A 634 -5.70 -62.66 -21.80
N TRP A 635 -5.45 -63.16 -20.60
CA TRP A 635 -4.10 -63.33 -20.06
C TRP A 635 -3.62 -64.77 -20.11
N ARG A 636 -4.48 -65.79 -20.07
CA ARG A 636 -4.02 -67.20 -20.09
C ARG A 636 -3.88 -67.68 -21.52
N LEU A 637 -2.63 -67.83 -21.98
CA LEU A 637 -2.35 -68.36 -23.32
C LEU A 637 -2.57 -69.87 -23.39
N ALA A 638 -2.09 -70.59 -22.38
CA ALA A 638 -2.16 -72.04 -22.36
C ALA A 638 -2.04 -72.59 -20.94
N SER A 639 -2.62 -73.77 -20.74
CA SER A 639 -2.36 -74.58 -19.57
C SER A 639 -2.54 -76.04 -19.93
N PHE A 640 -1.48 -76.82 -19.75
CA PHE A 640 -1.45 -78.20 -20.20
C PHE A 640 -0.65 -79.06 -19.24
N PRO A 641 -1.05 -80.33 -19.06
CA PRO A 641 -0.22 -81.30 -18.37
C PRO A 641 1.01 -81.63 -19.22
N VAL A 642 2.17 -81.74 -18.60
CA VAL A 642 3.44 -81.96 -19.31
C VAL A 642 3.55 -83.36 -19.90
N SER A 643 2.75 -84.31 -19.41
CA SER A 643 2.59 -85.63 -20.04
C SER A 643 2.17 -85.57 -21.53
N ARG A 644 1.71 -84.41 -22.02
CA ARG A 644 1.33 -84.18 -23.42
C ARG A 644 2.41 -83.50 -24.27
N LEU A 645 3.55 -83.12 -23.70
CA LEU A 645 4.66 -82.51 -24.45
C LEU A 645 5.69 -83.57 -24.88
N ALA A 646 6.23 -83.43 -26.10
CA ALA A 646 7.32 -84.30 -26.53
C ALA A 646 8.60 -83.97 -25.71
N PRO A 647 9.44 -84.97 -25.35
CA PRO A 647 10.62 -84.77 -24.50
C PRO A 647 11.59 -83.69 -24.99
N ALA A 648 11.66 -83.42 -26.29
CA ALA A 648 12.48 -82.36 -26.87
C ALA A 648 12.07 -80.94 -26.40
N TYR A 649 10.79 -80.71 -26.07
CA TYR A 649 10.31 -79.42 -25.58
C TYR A 649 10.64 -79.16 -24.12
N HIS A 650 11.01 -80.19 -23.34
CA HIS A 650 11.45 -80.00 -21.95
C HIS A 650 12.71 -79.12 -21.87
N PHE A 651 13.56 -79.16 -22.89
CA PHE A 651 14.78 -78.35 -22.96
C PHE A 651 14.51 -76.86 -23.28
N PHE A 652 13.45 -76.58 -24.05
CA PHE A 652 13.05 -75.23 -24.47
C PHE A 652 12.23 -74.48 -23.41
N LEU A 653 11.70 -75.18 -22.42
CA LEU A 653 10.95 -74.61 -21.30
C LEU A 653 11.86 -74.04 -20.18
N GLY A 654 13.08 -73.62 -20.53
CA GLY A 654 13.94 -72.82 -19.63
C GLY A 654 14.60 -73.58 -18.48
N HIS A 655 14.95 -74.86 -18.67
CA HIS A 655 15.51 -75.70 -17.61
C HIS A 655 16.98 -75.40 -17.22
N ASN A 656 17.67 -74.50 -17.92
CA ASN A 656 19.13 -74.40 -17.80
C ASN A 656 19.68 -73.48 -16.70
N ASP A 657 18.87 -72.67 -16.03
CA ASP A 657 19.30 -71.90 -14.84
C ASP A 657 18.08 -71.47 -14.00
N LEU A 658 17.56 -72.42 -13.20
CA LEU A 658 16.63 -72.10 -12.12
C LEU A 658 17.44 -71.71 -10.88
N GLU A 659 17.82 -70.44 -10.81
CA GLU A 659 18.35 -69.83 -9.58
C GLU A 659 17.32 -69.96 -8.44
N SER A 660 17.80 -70.05 -7.20
CA SER A 660 16.97 -70.34 -6.01
C SER A 660 15.79 -69.38 -5.78
N ARG A 661 15.83 -68.15 -6.28
CA ARG A 661 14.76 -67.15 -6.14
C ARG A 661 13.59 -67.32 -7.12
N ARG A 662 13.70 -68.24 -8.08
CA ARG A 662 12.69 -68.49 -9.13
C ARG A 662 11.82 -69.71 -8.87
N ALA A 663 11.97 -70.37 -7.72
CA ALA A 663 11.16 -71.51 -7.35
C ALA A 663 10.81 -71.49 -5.86
N ILE A 664 9.62 -71.96 -5.51
CA ILE A 664 9.19 -72.09 -4.12
C ILE A 664 8.45 -73.40 -3.89
N LEU A 665 8.58 -73.95 -2.68
CA LEU A 665 7.78 -75.08 -2.23
C LEU A 665 6.42 -74.57 -1.74
N VAL A 666 5.36 -75.23 -2.21
CA VAL A 666 3.97 -74.99 -1.82
C VAL A 666 3.36 -76.32 -1.36
N ASP A 667 2.14 -76.28 -0.82
CA ASP A 667 1.43 -77.50 -0.37
C ASP A 667 2.23 -78.32 0.66
N GLU A 668 2.74 -77.65 1.71
CA GLU A 668 3.60 -78.27 2.73
C GLU A 668 4.82 -79.00 2.13
N GLY A 669 5.33 -78.52 0.99
CA GLY A 669 6.48 -79.10 0.29
C GLY A 669 6.17 -80.30 -0.60
N ARG A 670 4.89 -80.62 -0.86
CA ARG A 670 4.51 -81.65 -1.83
C ARG A 670 4.72 -81.19 -3.27
N GLN A 671 4.59 -79.90 -3.52
CA GLN A 671 4.77 -79.31 -4.83
C GLN A 671 5.81 -78.19 -4.82
N ALA A 672 6.48 -78.00 -5.94
CA ALA A 672 7.32 -76.85 -6.19
C ALA A 672 6.73 -76.06 -7.37
N VAL A 673 6.64 -74.74 -7.22
CA VAL A 673 6.27 -73.85 -8.31
C VAL A 673 7.51 -73.07 -8.72
N ALA A 674 7.94 -73.23 -9.96
CA ALA A 674 9.00 -72.42 -10.55
C ALA A 674 8.41 -71.43 -11.55
N VAL A 675 9.04 -70.27 -11.69
CA VAL A 675 8.63 -69.22 -12.62
C VAL A 675 9.75 -68.91 -13.60
N ALA A 676 9.36 -68.70 -14.85
CA ALA A 676 10.23 -68.11 -15.85
C ALA A 676 9.45 -67.05 -16.62
N SER A 677 10.14 -66.03 -17.10
CA SER A 677 9.55 -65.04 -17.98
C SER A 677 10.38 -64.82 -19.22
N PHE A 678 9.70 -64.50 -20.31
CA PHE A 678 10.31 -64.07 -21.56
C PHE A 678 9.44 -62.96 -22.15
N ASP A 679 9.94 -61.72 -22.14
CA ASP A 679 9.14 -60.54 -22.46
C ASP A 679 7.83 -60.53 -21.64
N ARG A 680 6.66 -60.50 -22.29
CA ARG A 680 5.34 -60.51 -21.64
C ARG A 680 4.82 -61.91 -21.32
N LEU A 681 5.58 -62.96 -21.62
CA LEU A 681 5.21 -64.33 -21.28
C LEU A 681 5.71 -64.65 -19.87
N LEU A 682 4.82 -65.08 -19.00
CA LEU A 682 5.12 -65.65 -17.69
C LEU A 682 4.71 -67.12 -17.68
N ALA A 683 5.67 -68.01 -17.46
CA ALA A 683 5.44 -69.45 -17.34
C ALA A 683 5.58 -69.89 -15.89
N LEU A 684 4.56 -70.59 -15.38
CA LEU A 684 4.56 -71.24 -14.07
C LEU A 684 4.68 -72.76 -14.27
N TYR A 685 5.72 -73.34 -13.70
CA TYR A 685 6.04 -74.75 -13.73
C TYR A 685 5.65 -75.38 -12.40
N ILE A 686 4.66 -76.26 -12.40
CA ILE A 686 4.18 -76.93 -11.19
C ILE A 686 4.73 -78.35 -11.19
N VAL A 687 5.64 -78.62 -10.24
CA VAL A 687 6.40 -79.86 -10.10
C VAL A 687 5.90 -80.62 -8.88
N ASP A 688 5.66 -81.91 -9.04
CA ASP A 688 5.48 -82.83 -7.93
C ASP A 688 6.85 -83.19 -7.35
N VAL A 689 7.10 -82.78 -6.11
CA VAL A 689 8.40 -82.96 -5.47
C VAL A 689 8.62 -84.45 -5.14
N ARG A 690 7.56 -85.17 -4.74
CA ARG A 690 7.66 -86.58 -4.36
C ARG A 690 7.87 -87.48 -5.57
N GLN A 691 7.18 -87.19 -6.67
CA GLN A 691 7.30 -87.95 -7.92
C GLN A 691 8.45 -87.46 -8.79
N GLN A 692 9.09 -86.33 -8.44
CA GLN A 692 10.15 -85.67 -9.21
C GLN A 692 9.72 -85.43 -10.68
N ARG A 693 8.46 -85.01 -10.87
CA ARG A 693 7.86 -84.86 -12.20
C ARG A 693 7.19 -83.51 -12.35
N LEU A 694 7.47 -82.84 -13.47
CA LEU A 694 6.72 -81.66 -13.87
C LEU A 694 5.28 -82.07 -14.21
N GLN A 695 4.31 -81.60 -13.44
CA GLN A 695 2.90 -81.96 -13.61
C GLN A 695 2.24 -81.09 -14.68
N ARG A 696 2.39 -79.77 -14.56
CA ARG A 696 1.63 -78.80 -15.34
C ARG A 696 2.48 -77.56 -15.63
N VAL A 697 2.26 -76.97 -16.80
CA VAL A 697 2.73 -75.62 -17.14
C VAL A 697 1.54 -74.70 -17.35
N VAL A 698 1.63 -73.50 -16.82
CA VAL A 698 0.68 -72.40 -17.07
C VAL A 698 1.46 -71.29 -17.75
N ALA A 699 1.02 -70.90 -18.94
CA ALA A 699 1.58 -69.77 -19.67
C ALA A 699 0.59 -68.59 -19.64
N LEU A 700 1.04 -67.46 -19.09
CA LEU A 700 0.31 -66.21 -18.99
C LEU A 700 0.96 -65.15 -19.88
N GLN A 701 0.16 -64.37 -20.59
CA GLN A 701 0.54 -63.14 -21.27
C GLN A 701 0.20 -61.95 -20.37
N THR A 702 1.19 -61.37 -19.71
CA THR A 702 1.01 -60.24 -18.82
C THR A 702 0.90 -58.92 -19.60
N PRO A 703 0.33 -57.85 -19.01
CA PRO A 703 0.26 -56.52 -19.64
C PRO A 703 1.64 -55.94 -19.98
N ALA A 704 2.62 -56.20 -19.12
CA ALA A 704 4.01 -55.77 -19.30
C ALA A 704 4.96 -56.90 -18.89
N ALA A 705 6.24 -56.78 -19.28
CA ALA A 705 7.25 -57.79 -19.04
C ALA A 705 7.64 -57.87 -17.55
N LEU A 706 7.58 -59.07 -16.96
CA LEU A 706 8.08 -59.36 -15.61
C LEU A 706 9.54 -59.81 -15.71
N LYS A 707 10.47 -58.88 -15.95
CA LYS A 707 11.90 -59.20 -16.00
C LYS A 707 12.40 -59.69 -14.64
N PHE A 708 13.23 -60.73 -14.65
CA PHE A 708 13.82 -61.36 -13.47
C PHE A 708 12.77 -61.74 -12.42
N PRO A 709 11.83 -62.65 -12.75
CA PRO A 709 10.69 -62.92 -11.89
C PRO A 709 11.14 -63.62 -10.61
N GLU A 710 10.77 -63.07 -9.47
CA GLU A 710 10.86 -63.69 -8.16
C GLU A 710 9.47 -64.17 -7.73
N ILE A 711 9.40 -65.35 -7.11
CA ILE A 711 8.15 -65.93 -6.62
C ILE A 711 8.13 -66.03 -5.09
N GLN A 712 6.97 -65.69 -4.51
CA GLN A 712 6.68 -65.87 -3.11
C GLN A 712 5.29 -66.49 -2.94
N ALA A 713 5.15 -67.46 -2.05
CA ALA A 713 3.87 -67.96 -1.61
C ALA A 713 3.46 -67.24 -0.33
N VAL A 714 2.27 -66.67 -0.33
CA VAL A 714 1.68 -66.01 0.82
C VAL A 714 0.25 -66.51 0.97
N ASP A 715 0.02 -67.21 2.07
CA ASP A 715 -1.23 -67.89 2.37
C ASP A 715 -1.60 -68.82 1.19
N ASP A 716 -2.81 -68.72 0.65
CA ASP A 716 -3.25 -69.49 -0.53
C ASP A 716 -3.03 -68.75 -1.86
N THR A 717 -2.05 -67.84 -1.93
CA THR A 717 -1.76 -67.08 -3.16
C THR A 717 -0.28 -67.07 -3.51
N LEU A 718 0.01 -66.97 -4.80
CA LEU A 718 1.37 -66.78 -5.32
C LEU A 718 1.53 -65.35 -5.77
N TRP A 719 2.59 -64.71 -5.28
CA TRP A 719 3.04 -63.39 -5.69
C TRP A 719 4.27 -63.55 -6.56
N ILE A 720 4.22 -62.97 -7.75
CA ILE A 720 5.32 -63.00 -8.71
C ILE A 720 5.68 -61.56 -9.02
N SER A 721 6.85 -61.13 -8.57
CA SER A 721 7.41 -59.80 -8.80
C SER A 721 8.46 -59.85 -9.91
N GLY A 722 8.45 -58.88 -10.81
CA GLY A 722 9.59 -58.56 -11.66
C GLY A 722 10.19 -57.21 -11.27
N GLU A 723 10.96 -56.61 -12.17
CA GLU A 723 11.61 -55.30 -11.96
C GLU A 723 10.62 -54.21 -11.50
N ALA A 724 9.55 -53.97 -12.25
CA ALA A 724 8.59 -52.87 -11.97
C ALA A 724 7.13 -53.32 -11.78
N TYR A 725 6.85 -54.61 -11.91
CA TYR A 725 5.48 -55.13 -11.92
C TYR A 725 5.35 -56.31 -10.98
N ALA A 726 4.17 -56.50 -10.40
CA ALA A 726 3.83 -57.70 -9.66
C ALA A 726 2.49 -58.25 -10.08
N VAL A 727 2.38 -59.58 -10.10
CA VAL A 727 1.12 -60.29 -10.31
C VAL A 727 0.85 -61.18 -9.11
N GLN A 728 -0.39 -61.14 -8.64
CA GLN A 728 -0.91 -62.11 -7.67
C GLN A 728 -1.76 -63.12 -8.42
N VAL A 729 -1.49 -64.41 -8.23
CA VAL A 729 -2.24 -65.51 -8.85
C VAL A 729 -2.64 -66.54 -7.81
N ALA A 730 -3.76 -67.22 -8.05
CA ALA A 730 -4.10 -68.39 -7.26
C ALA A 730 -3.22 -69.61 -7.67
N PRO A 731 -2.75 -70.44 -6.73
CA PRO A 731 -1.79 -71.51 -6.99
C PRO A 731 -2.37 -72.67 -7.82
N TRP A 732 -3.65 -73.01 -7.57
CA TRP A 732 -4.27 -74.24 -8.08
C TRP A 732 -4.99 -74.04 -9.42
N GLN A 733 -5.62 -72.88 -9.55
CA GLN A 733 -6.16 -72.34 -10.79
C GLN A 733 -5.53 -70.95 -10.88
N PRO A 734 -4.65 -70.68 -11.85
CA PRO A 734 -3.86 -69.45 -11.97
C PRO A 734 -4.73 -68.26 -12.40
N ASP A 735 -5.81 -68.06 -11.65
CA ASP A 735 -6.66 -66.90 -11.71
C ASP A 735 -5.82 -65.71 -11.27
N ILE A 736 -5.81 -64.69 -12.12
CA ILE A 736 -5.08 -63.47 -11.83
C ILE A 736 -5.89 -62.67 -10.82
N LEU A 737 -5.39 -62.62 -9.59
CA LEU A 737 -6.03 -61.95 -8.46
C LEU A 737 -5.68 -60.46 -8.43
N ALA A 738 -4.46 -60.09 -8.79
CA ALA A 738 -4.05 -58.69 -8.83
C ALA A 738 -2.91 -58.45 -9.83
N TRP A 739 -2.82 -57.21 -10.30
CA TRP A 739 -1.69 -56.69 -11.06
C TRP A 739 -1.33 -55.33 -10.51
N HIS A 740 -0.05 -55.16 -10.21
CA HIS A 740 0.51 -53.95 -9.66
C HIS A 740 1.57 -53.41 -10.61
N ASP A 741 1.40 -52.15 -10.99
CA ASP A 741 2.39 -51.36 -11.73
C ASP A 741 3.06 -50.41 -10.74
N TYR A 742 4.34 -50.65 -10.47
CA TYR A 742 5.15 -49.81 -9.60
C TYR A 742 6.05 -48.85 -10.38
N SER A 743 6.09 -48.94 -11.71
CA SER A 743 6.88 -48.04 -12.55
C SER A 743 6.46 -46.58 -12.36
N MET A 744 5.20 -46.33 -12.04
CA MET A 744 4.66 -45.00 -11.76
C MET A 744 5.26 -44.30 -10.53
N PHE A 745 5.92 -45.03 -9.63
CA PHE A 745 6.55 -44.46 -8.43
C PHE A 745 8.04 -44.12 -8.64
N VAL A 746 8.60 -44.49 -9.78
CA VAL A 746 10.01 -44.28 -10.15
C VAL A 746 10.10 -43.01 -10.98
N GLN A 747 11.04 -42.12 -10.65
CA GLN A 747 11.24 -40.88 -11.41
C GLN A 747 11.91 -41.15 -12.77
N GLN A 748 11.79 -40.23 -13.72
CA GLN A 748 12.31 -40.42 -15.09
C GLN A 748 13.84 -40.59 -15.15
N ASP A 749 14.56 -40.06 -14.17
CA ASP A 749 16.01 -40.13 -13.99
C ASP A 749 16.45 -41.23 -13.02
N GLU A 750 15.54 -42.12 -12.65
CA GLU A 750 15.79 -43.23 -11.73
C GLU A 750 15.61 -44.57 -12.43
N LEU A 751 16.50 -45.51 -12.14
CA LEU A 751 16.43 -46.90 -12.57
C LEU A 751 15.98 -47.76 -11.40
N LEU A 752 14.88 -48.48 -11.55
CA LEU A 752 14.44 -49.49 -10.57
C LEU A 752 15.32 -50.73 -10.69
N GLU A 753 16.13 -51.02 -9.68
CA GLU A 753 17.07 -52.14 -9.70
C GLU A 753 16.46 -53.42 -9.16
N GLU A 754 15.74 -53.33 -8.05
CA GLU A 754 15.17 -54.48 -7.35
C GLU A 754 13.85 -54.11 -6.67
N MET A 755 12.92 -55.06 -6.61
CA MET A 755 11.65 -54.91 -5.90
C MET A 755 11.47 -56.04 -4.89
N HIS A 756 11.11 -55.68 -3.67
CA HIS A 756 10.73 -56.64 -2.64
C HIS A 756 9.28 -56.48 -2.24
N LEU A 757 8.52 -57.56 -2.30
CA LEU A 757 7.13 -57.57 -1.85
C LEU A 757 7.01 -58.08 -0.40
N PHE A 758 6.06 -57.49 0.32
CA PHE A 758 5.64 -57.85 1.67
C PHE A 758 4.10 -58.00 1.69
N PRO A 759 3.53 -59.02 1.03
CA PRO A 759 2.09 -59.06 0.79
C PRO A 759 1.23 -59.12 2.05
N ARG A 760 1.67 -59.85 3.09
CA ARG A 760 0.97 -59.92 4.40
C ARG A 760 0.84 -58.56 5.07
N GLN A 761 1.89 -57.75 4.97
CA GLN A 761 1.92 -56.41 5.55
C GLN A 761 1.35 -55.35 4.61
N GLY A 762 1.11 -55.69 3.34
CA GLY A 762 0.56 -54.78 2.33
C GLY A 762 1.56 -53.76 1.78
N TYR A 763 2.85 -54.10 1.75
CA TYR A 763 3.93 -53.20 1.32
C TYR A 763 4.76 -53.73 0.16
N ALA A 764 5.24 -52.81 -0.68
CA ALA A 764 6.25 -53.07 -1.69
C ALA A 764 7.43 -52.10 -1.49
N TRP A 765 8.65 -52.61 -1.56
CA TRP A 765 9.88 -51.81 -1.55
C TRP A 765 10.46 -51.78 -2.94
N LEU A 766 10.74 -50.58 -3.42
CA LEU A 766 11.36 -50.33 -4.71
C LEU A 766 12.76 -49.77 -4.44
N ASN A 767 13.81 -50.52 -4.78
CA ASN A 767 15.18 -50.04 -4.72
C ASN A 767 15.51 -49.35 -6.05
N VAL A 768 15.59 -48.02 -6.03
CA VAL A 768 15.85 -47.21 -7.21
C VAL A 768 17.23 -46.57 -7.14
N ARG A 769 17.94 -46.52 -8.27
CA ARG A 769 19.23 -45.86 -8.41
C ARG A 769 19.11 -44.64 -9.33
N SER A 770 19.49 -43.47 -8.85
CA SER A 770 19.52 -42.25 -9.67
C SER A 770 20.68 -42.23 -10.67
N GLN A 771 20.67 -41.28 -11.61
CA GLN A 771 21.80 -41.03 -12.53
C GLN A 771 23.13 -40.75 -11.79
N ASP A 772 23.06 -40.14 -10.61
CA ASP A 772 24.22 -39.87 -9.73
C ASP A 772 24.68 -41.11 -8.94
N HIS A 773 24.20 -42.31 -9.31
CA HIS A 773 24.46 -43.58 -8.63
C HIS A 773 24.05 -43.61 -7.15
N ARG A 774 23.06 -42.80 -6.75
CA ARG A 774 22.51 -42.84 -5.38
C ARG A 774 21.35 -43.83 -5.32
N GLU A 775 21.45 -44.79 -4.42
CA GLU A 775 20.39 -45.76 -4.15
C GLU A 775 19.37 -45.20 -3.16
N THR A 776 18.08 -45.42 -3.44
CA THR A 776 16.95 -44.96 -2.63
C THR A 776 15.91 -46.05 -2.56
N ILE A 777 15.42 -46.33 -1.36
CA ILE A 777 14.28 -47.24 -1.16
C ILE A 777 13.01 -46.42 -1.10
N ILE A 778 12.02 -46.83 -1.90
CA ILE A 778 10.65 -46.32 -1.89
C ILE A 778 9.74 -47.40 -1.31
N VAL A 779 9.05 -47.09 -0.21
CA VAL A 779 8.05 -47.97 0.40
C VAL A 779 6.67 -47.54 -0.06
N VAL A 780 5.97 -48.44 -0.74
CA VAL A 780 4.64 -48.22 -1.31
C VAL A 780 3.63 -49.07 -0.56
N ASN A 781 2.52 -48.46 -0.14
CA ASN A 781 1.35 -49.19 0.35
C ASN A 781 0.59 -49.79 -0.84
N MET A 782 0.47 -51.10 -0.88
CA MET A 782 -0.07 -51.84 -2.02
C MET A 782 -1.58 -51.61 -2.21
N ALA A 783 -2.31 -51.32 -1.13
CA ALA A 783 -3.76 -51.10 -1.16
C ALA A 783 -4.09 -49.66 -1.61
N THR A 784 -3.46 -48.66 -1.00
CA THR A 784 -3.71 -47.25 -1.35
C THR A 784 -2.96 -46.78 -2.60
N ARG A 785 -1.96 -47.55 -3.04
CA ARG A 785 -1.03 -47.17 -4.13
C ARG A 785 -0.36 -45.83 -3.87
N GLN A 786 0.01 -45.58 -2.62
CA GLN A 786 0.71 -44.36 -2.20
C GLN A 786 2.08 -44.69 -1.63
N VAL A 787 3.03 -43.77 -1.86
CA VAL A 787 4.35 -43.82 -1.23
C VAL A 787 4.20 -43.45 0.24
N GLU A 788 4.49 -44.39 1.14
CA GLU A 788 4.53 -44.13 2.58
C GLU A 788 5.89 -43.60 3.03
N ARG A 789 6.96 -44.02 2.38
CA ARG A 789 8.32 -43.61 2.76
C ARG A 789 9.26 -43.61 1.57
N ARG A 790 10.21 -42.68 1.59
CA ARG A 790 11.37 -42.66 0.70
C ARG A 790 12.61 -42.37 1.52
N PHE A 791 13.64 -43.21 1.43
CA PHE A 791 14.87 -43.00 2.20
C PHE A 791 16.10 -43.49 1.43
N PRO A 792 17.27 -42.83 1.61
CA PRO A 792 18.50 -43.27 0.94
C PRO A 792 18.90 -44.64 1.46
N SER A 793 19.10 -45.58 0.53
CA SER A 793 19.73 -46.86 0.85
C SER A 793 21.23 -46.66 0.88
N ARG A 794 21.91 -47.34 1.80
CA ARG A 794 23.38 -47.38 1.81
C ARG A 794 23.90 -48.72 1.28
N ALA A 795 22.99 -49.61 0.88
CA ALA A 795 23.28 -50.97 0.48
C ALA A 795 22.13 -51.68 -0.23
N ILE A 796 22.40 -52.94 -0.61
CA ILE A 796 21.41 -53.89 -1.08
C ILE A 796 20.59 -54.41 0.12
N PRO A 797 19.28 -54.12 0.20
CA PRO A 797 18.43 -54.61 1.28
C PRO A 797 18.31 -56.14 1.22
N MET A 798 18.57 -56.82 2.33
CA MET A 798 18.41 -58.27 2.46
C MET A 798 17.12 -58.58 3.20
N ARG A 799 16.14 -59.16 2.49
CA ARG A 799 14.89 -59.62 3.09
C ARG A 799 15.12 -60.88 3.93
N LEU A 800 14.72 -60.83 5.20
CA LEU A 800 14.71 -61.95 6.12
C LEU A 800 13.27 -62.38 6.41
N GLN A 801 13.01 -63.69 6.35
CA GLN A 801 11.71 -64.24 6.68
C GLN A 801 11.87 -65.44 7.62
N TYR A 802 11.13 -65.43 8.73
CA TYR A 802 11.02 -66.54 9.67
C TYR A 802 9.60 -66.60 10.20
N GLU A 803 8.90 -67.71 9.95
CA GLU A 803 7.47 -67.86 10.22
C GLU A 803 6.64 -66.67 9.67
N GLU A 804 5.96 -65.92 10.54
CA GLU A 804 5.18 -64.72 10.19
C GLU A 804 6.00 -63.42 10.25
N ARG A 805 7.20 -63.46 10.82
CA ARG A 805 8.07 -62.30 10.99
C ARG A 805 8.84 -62.04 9.69
N THR A 806 8.77 -60.81 9.21
CA THR A 806 9.54 -60.35 8.05
C THR A 806 10.25 -59.07 8.40
N GLU A 807 11.55 -59.03 8.15
CA GLU A 807 12.41 -57.88 8.40
C GLU A 807 13.35 -57.69 7.22
N VAL A 808 13.92 -56.50 7.12
CA VAL A 808 14.91 -56.17 6.10
C VAL A 808 16.17 -55.67 6.75
N LEU A 809 17.30 -56.26 6.39
CA LEU A 809 18.61 -55.76 6.78
C LEU A 809 19.16 -54.84 5.69
N ASP A 810 19.36 -53.57 6.01
CA ASP A 810 20.11 -52.60 5.18
C ASP A 810 21.56 -52.58 5.69
N ALA A 811 22.44 -53.31 5.02
CA ALA A 811 23.83 -53.56 5.43
C ALA A 811 24.82 -52.96 4.42
N PRO A 812 25.47 -51.82 4.70
CA PRO A 812 26.30 -51.09 3.73
C PRO A 812 27.39 -51.97 3.09
N LEU A 813 27.74 -51.71 1.83
CA LEU A 813 28.75 -52.51 1.12
C LEU A 813 30.19 -52.30 1.63
N PHE A 814 30.45 -51.24 2.41
CA PHE A 814 31.78 -50.87 2.88
C PHE A 814 31.83 -50.56 4.38
N PRO A 815 32.92 -50.90 5.09
CA PRO A 815 33.09 -50.57 6.51
C PRO A 815 33.13 -49.06 6.80
N PRO A 816 32.70 -48.60 7.99
CA PRO A 816 32.15 -49.39 9.08
C PRO A 816 30.72 -49.87 8.80
N LEU A 817 30.46 -51.16 9.02
CA LEU A 817 29.16 -51.77 8.78
C LEU A 817 28.19 -51.45 9.93
N ASN A 818 27.39 -50.40 9.75
CA ASN A 818 26.19 -50.18 10.56
C ASN A 818 25.00 -50.80 9.83
N ILE A 819 24.64 -52.02 10.23
CA ILE A 819 23.50 -52.75 9.69
C ILE A 819 22.24 -52.23 10.36
N ARG A 820 21.27 -51.77 9.57
CA ARG A 820 19.95 -51.37 10.08
C ARG A 820 18.96 -52.50 9.88
N MET A 821 18.21 -52.80 10.93
CA MET A 821 17.06 -53.70 10.86
C MET A 821 15.82 -52.84 10.64
N LEU A 822 15.10 -53.10 9.57
CA LEU A 822 13.94 -52.32 9.13
C LEU A 822 12.70 -53.23 9.11
N SER A 823 11.57 -52.70 9.60
CA SER A 823 10.27 -53.33 9.40
C SER A 823 9.85 -53.22 7.92
N PRO A 824 8.86 -54.00 7.43
CA PRO A 824 8.29 -53.85 6.10
C PRO A 824 7.73 -52.45 5.76
N ARG A 825 7.49 -51.59 6.76
CA ARG A 825 7.11 -50.16 6.56
C ARG A 825 8.31 -49.23 6.36
N GLY A 826 9.53 -49.76 6.36
CA GLY A 826 10.77 -48.98 6.31
C GLY A 826 11.12 -48.27 7.63
N THR A 827 10.56 -48.71 8.76
CA THR A 827 10.90 -48.16 10.09
C THR A 827 12.08 -48.91 10.68
N VAL A 828 13.10 -48.18 11.14
CA VAL A 828 14.25 -48.76 11.86
C VAL A 828 13.77 -49.38 13.16
N GLN A 829 13.94 -50.70 13.28
CA GLN A 829 13.66 -51.50 14.47
C GLN A 829 14.90 -51.65 15.36
N GLY A 830 16.09 -51.54 14.79
CA GLY A 830 17.34 -51.45 15.53
C GLY A 830 18.55 -51.36 14.61
N GLU A 831 19.74 -51.23 15.21
CA GLU A 831 21.00 -51.12 14.49
C GLU A 831 22.06 -52.04 15.13
N MET A 832 22.86 -52.68 14.29
CA MET A 832 23.97 -53.53 14.69
C MET A 832 25.25 -53.03 14.03
N ARG A 833 26.34 -52.94 14.80
CA ARG A 833 27.64 -52.49 14.29
C ARG A 833 28.61 -53.67 14.25
N LEU A 834 29.15 -53.96 13.07
CA LEU A 834 30.27 -54.89 12.92
C LEU A 834 31.59 -54.11 12.92
N SER A 835 32.57 -54.60 13.69
CA SER A 835 33.89 -53.97 13.86
C SER A 835 34.94 -54.43 12.84
N GLY A 836 34.62 -55.45 12.02
CA GLY A 836 35.49 -56.02 11.00
C GLY A 836 35.52 -55.24 9.68
N ARG A 837 36.46 -55.59 8.80
CA ARG A 837 36.50 -55.13 7.38
C ARG A 837 35.65 -56.00 6.44
N GLU A 838 34.99 -57.00 6.99
CA GLU A 838 34.19 -57.97 6.25
C GLU A 838 32.93 -57.31 5.66
N ILE A 839 32.38 -57.90 4.60
CA ILE A 839 31.12 -57.52 3.95
C ILE A 839 30.08 -58.58 4.28
N VAL A 840 28.85 -58.17 4.61
CA VAL A 840 27.73 -59.11 4.78
C VAL A 840 27.28 -59.58 3.41
N CYS A 841 27.47 -60.86 3.10
CA CYS A 841 27.07 -61.45 1.83
C CYS A 841 25.77 -62.25 1.91
N GLY A 842 25.28 -62.49 3.12
CA GLY A 842 23.99 -63.14 3.35
C GLY A 842 23.58 -63.02 4.81
N ALA A 843 22.27 -63.13 5.04
CA ALA A 843 21.72 -63.14 6.39
C ALA A 843 20.47 -64.02 6.42
N THR A 844 20.24 -64.67 7.57
CA THR A 844 19.01 -65.41 7.88
C THR A 844 18.69 -65.28 9.36
N PHE A 845 17.45 -65.58 9.76
CA PHE A 845 17.13 -65.82 11.16
C PHE A 845 17.77 -67.12 11.63
N HIS A 846 18.26 -67.13 12.87
CA HIS A 846 18.60 -68.35 13.59
C HIS A 846 17.29 -69.14 13.87
N PRO A 847 17.32 -70.48 13.92
CA PRO A 847 16.14 -71.30 14.19
C PRO A 847 15.40 -71.04 15.51
N ASP A 848 15.96 -70.24 16.42
CA ASP A 848 15.26 -69.80 17.64
C ASP A 848 14.36 -68.57 17.43
N GLY A 849 14.35 -68.00 16.22
CA GLY A 849 13.57 -66.82 15.86
C GLY A 849 14.03 -65.49 16.48
N ASN A 850 15.08 -65.50 17.31
CA ASN A 850 15.53 -64.37 18.11
C ASN A 850 16.90 -63.83 17.70
N HIS A 851 17.75 -64.66 17.11
CA HIS A 851 19.07 -64.26 16.66
C HIS A 851 19.17 -64.20 15.13
N TYR A 852 20.17 -63.48 14.63
CA TYR A 852 20.51 -63.43 13.22
C TYR A 852 21.78 -64.22 12.97
N LEU A 853 21.81 -64.97 11.87
CA LEU A 853 23.02 -65.58 11.32
C LEU A 853 23.47 -64.73 10.15
N LEU A 854 24.66 -64.14 10.24
CA LEU A 854 25.27 -63.33 9.19
C LEU A 854 26.41 -64.11 8.53
N ALA A 855 26.35 -64.23 7.21
CA ALA A 855 27.47 -64.72 6.41
C ALA A 855 28.37 -63.52 6.06
N LEU A 856 29.62 -63.58 6.51
CA LEU A 856 30.60 -62.53 6.33
C LEU A 856 31.66 -62.99 5.33
N ARG A 857 32.03 -62.10 4.40
CA ARG A 857 33.15 -62.30 3.47
C ARG A 857 34.25 -61.28 3.80
N PRO A 858 35.52 -61.70 3.96
CA PRO A 858 36.62 -60.80 4.25
C PRO A 858 36.90 -59.79 3.13
#